data_AF-A0A7W9GIX0-F1
#
_entry.id   AF-A0A7W9GIX0-F1
#
_cell.length_a   1.000
_cell.length_b   1.000
_cell.length_c   1.000
_cell.angle_alpha   90.00
_cell.angle_beta   90.00
_cell.angle_gamma   90.00
#
_symmetry.space_group_name_H-M   'P 1'
#
loop_
_entity.id
_entity.type
_entity.pdbx_description
1 polymer ?
#
loop_
_entity_poly.entity_id
_entity_poly.type
_entity_poly.pdbx_seq_one_letter_code
_entity_poly.pdbx_strand_id
1 'polypeptide(L)'
;MRLWLAAALTAGTFTAPADMPASGSAPGRPPGLALASSGHRTTPPLTGPPDLLFAGPPGLSSTNPSGRQAPSGRQAEFAAAAREFGVPESVLLGVSYLESRWDANGGSPSTAGGYGPMHLVDAFPADTLTPLTAAAPSTGDAHALSTGGGHGWPIGDALGDGRGDDARPMPRTFAETPPASALSAPPTTLPEAGRLIGADPALLRTDPAANIRGGAALLASYQDRPSANPADWYAAVARYSGSEDAAAAREFADEVFSVMREGAQRHTDDGHLVRLEPVPNLPHPVAATAEDPATSKNSGTVTIQRDPAAPPVASSQTDNDPPPPPYNDPFDTDPLSFSGEEYGTDDESDPDENWAEPGNVEKTGNGGQVECPSSLACEWIPAAYERFGRKKHRDYGNHDRLSRARSVDYIVIHDTEGTYQGVPSLVRNPRYVSWHYTIRSRDGHVAQHVATNDIAWHAGNWDVNTRSIGIEHEGYLAKGTWYTEAMYRSSAKLVRYLAGKYRIPLNRAHILGHDNVPGTTPKMVAGMHEDPGPYWDWAHYFDLLGRPLKGVQSGNSIMIRPSYATNRPRFTGCVAVKPDKACPPHGAATVWLHQEPRESAPLVRDPGKHPGKPSTYSVYDHSARASTGQRYAVADRQGDWTAIWYLGQKAWFHNPPSDPTAVPAKGPLVTPLRPGTRVYGRAYPEQAAYKLASYQPLAPLQYKIGPSQTYTVGDTITGSYYSAGAFSPAKHVTTTGQTRYYQIQLGHRVMFVMAKDVRLIR
;
A
#
# COMPACT_ATOMS: atom_id res chain seq x y z
N MET A 1 38.65 -27.31 -26.45
CA MET A 1 39.55 -28.05 -27.37
C MET A 1 39.14 -27.69 -28.79
N ARG A 2 40.04 -27.09 -29.61
CA ARG A 2 39.77 -26.49 -30.96
C ARG A 2 38.81 -25.27 -30.96
N LEU A 3 38.78 -24.38 -31.97
CA LEU A 3 39.84 -23.62 -32.70
C LEU A 3 39.16 -22.64 -33.71
N TRP A 4 39.93 -21.73 -34.32
CA TRP A 4 39.56 -20.73 -35.37
C TRP A 4 38.87 -19.44 -34.86
N LEU A 5 39.42 -18.21 -35.01
CA LEU A 5 39.86 -17.38 -36.19
C LEU A 5 38.67 -16.72 -36.94
N ALA A 6 38.73 -15.49 -37.49
CA ALA A 6 39.68 -14.35 -37.45
C ALA A 6 38.94 -13.10 -38.06
N ALA A 7 38.95 -11.88 -37.48
CA ALA A 7 39.95 -10.79 -37.52
C ALA A 7 39.78 -9.72 -38.65
N ALA A 8 40.27 -8.50 -38.38
CA ALA A 8 40.54 -7.36 -39.29
C ALA A 8 39.40 -6.44 -39.80
N LEU A 9 39.43 -5.17 -39.35
CA LEU A 9 39.68 -3.89 -40.11
C LEU A 9 39.08 -3.73 -41.53
N THR A 10 38.65 -2.55 -42.01
CA THR A 10 39.22 -1.18 -41.84
C THR A 10 38.15 -0.08 -42.15
N ALA A 11 38.50 1.20 -42.07
CA ALA A 11 37.59 2.35 -42.30
C ALA A 11 37.50 2.82 -43.77
N GLY A 12 36.43 3.57 -44.11
CA GLY A 12 36.30 4.29 -45.39
C GLY A 12 35.05 5.17 -45.48
N THR A 13 35.23 6.48 -45.69
CA THR A 13 34.18 7.46 -45.99
C THR A 13 34.07 7.70 -47.50
N PHE A 14 32.87 7.98 -48.05
CA PHE A 14 32.68 8.97 -49.14
C PHE A 14 31.18 9.32 -49.38
N THR A 15 30.92 10.23 -50.32
CA THR A 15 29.67 11.01 -50.49
C THR A 15 28.78 10.56 -51.67
N ALA A 16 27.56 11.12 -51.75
CA ALA A 16 26.51 10.78 -52.72
C ALA A 16 26.66 11.41 -54.13
N PRO A 17 25.91 10.92 -55.13
CA PRO A 17 25.55 11.65 -56.36
C PRO A 17 24.02 11.71 -56.63
N ALA A 18 23.63 12.27 -57.79
CA ALA A 18 22.27 12.45 -58.31
C ALA A 18 22.30 12.41 -59.88
N ASP A 19 21.26 12.67 -60.70
CA ASP A 19 19.92 13.26 -60.46
C ASP A 19 18.90 12.97 -61.61
N MET A 20 17.59 13.02 -61.32
CA MET A 20 16.45 13.27 -62.26
C MET A 20 16.28 12.31 -63.48
N PRO A 21 15.32 12.47 -64.44
CA PRO A 21 14.20 13.44 -64.65
C PRO A 21 12.79 12.77 -64.90
N ALA A 22 11.71 13.43 -65.39
CA ALA A 22 11.03 14.69 -65.03
C ALA A 22 9.70 14.88 -65.84
N SER A 23 9.02 16.04 -65.68
CA SER A 23 7.79 16.56 -66.37
C SER A 23 6.43 15.99 -65.89
N GLY A 24 5.35 16.77 -65.67
CA GLY A 24 5.08 18.24 -65.73
C GLY A 24 3.66 18.53 -65.16
N SER A 25 3.07 19.74 -65.07
CA SER A 25 3.41 21.13 -65.43
C SER A 25 2.53 22.14 -64.61
N ALA A 26 2.59 23.45 -64.87
CA ALA A 26 1.87 24.55 -64.15
C ALA A 26 1.56 25.74 -65.15
N PRO A 27 1.15 27.00 -64.79
CA PRO A 27 0.82 27.62 -63.47
C PRO A 27 -0.42 28.58 -63.45
N GLY A 28 -0.68 29.31 -62.34
CA GLY A 28 -1.67 30.44 -62.29
C GLY A 28 -1.85 31.13 -60.91
N ARG A 29 -2.13 32.45 -60.88
CA ARG A 29 -2.34 33.35 -59.70
C ARG A 29 -2.88 34.75 -60.17
N PRO A 30 -3.04 35.86 -59.39
CA PRO A 30 -2.71 36.13 -57.96
C PRO A 30 -3.84 36.41 -56.90
N PRO A 31 -4.45 37.62 -56.66
CA PRO A 31 -4.92 38.01 -55.32
C PRO A 31 -6.42 38.42 -55.18
N GLY A 32 -6.88 38.75 -53.97
CA GLY A 32 -8.28 39.10 -53.63
C GLY A 32 -8.52 40.53 -53.10
N LEU A 33 -9.77 40.81 -52.69
CA LEU A 33 -10.24 42.09 -52.15
C LEU A 33 -11.55 41.89 -51.33
N ALA A 34 -11.95 42.88 -50.53
CA ALA A 34 -13.20 42.90 -49.76
C ALA A 34 -14.15 44.02 -50.23
N LEU A 35 -15.46 43.86 -50.03
CA LEU A 35 -16.47 44.95 -50.06
C LEU A 35 -17.82 44.48 -49.44
N ALA A 36 -18.81 45.38 -49.33
CA ALA A 36 -19.90 45.25 -48.34
C ALA A 36 -21.35 45.43 -48.86
N SER A 37 -22.29 44.91 -48.06
CA SER A 37 -23.68 45.37 -47.81
C SER A 37 -24.62 45.82 -48.94
N SER A 38 -25.76 45.14 -49.08
CA SER A 38 -27.12 45.72 -49.24
C SER A 38 -28.20 44.62 -49.18
N GLY A 39 -29.46 44.86 -48.82
CA GLY A 39 -30.13 46.10 -48.39
C GLY A 39 -31.50 45.85 -47.72
N HIS A 40 -32.16 46.92 -47.23
CA HIS A 40 -33.47 46.89 -46.55
C HIS A 40 -34.70 46.86 -47.48
N ARG A 41 -35.85 46.43 -46.95
CA ARG A 41 -37.21 47.09 -46.91
C ARG A 41 -38.30 46.03 -46.54
N THR A 42 -39.45 46.30 -45.92
CA THR A 42 -40.09 47.56 -45.41
C THR A 42 -41.04 47.24 -44.23
N THR A 43 -41.39 48.25 -43.42
CA THR A 43 -42.48 48.21 -42.40
C THR A 43 -43.83 48.70 -43.00
N PRO A 44 -44.97 48.61 -42.28
CA PRO A 44 -45.37 49.65 -41.30
C PRO A 44 -46.12 49.14 -40.03
N PRO A 45 -46.36 50.00 -39.01
CA PRO A 45 -47.04 49.67 -37.74
C PRO A 45 -48.44 50.30 -37.55
N LEU A 46 -49.13 49.97 -36.44
CA LEU A 46 -50.28 50.71 -35.87
C LEU A 46 -50.18 50.79 -34.33
N THR A 47 -50.93 51.69 -33.68
CA THR A 47 -50.57 52.27 -32.36
C THR A 47 -51.71 52.56 -31.38
N GLY A 48 -51.44 52.36 -30.08
CA GLY A 48 -52.13 52.99 -28.92
C GLY A 48 -53.34 52.24 -28.33
N PRO A 49 -53.90 52.66 -27.16
CA PRO A 49 -53.45 53.72 -26.23
C PRO A 49 -53.05 53.17 -24.81
N PRO A 50 -52.66 54.03 -23.84
CA PRO A 50 -52.40 53.64 -22.45
C PRO A 50 -53.44 54.15 -21.43
N ASP A 51 -53.76 53.34 -20.40
CA ASP A 51 -54.49 53.71 -19.17
C ASP A 51 -53.95 52.84 -18.01
N LEU A 52 -53.37 53.41 -16.95
CA LEU A 52 -53.98 53.98 -15.72
C LEU A 52 -54.28 52.96 -14.59
N LEU A 53 -53.36 52.97 -13.61
CA LEU A 53 -53.54 52.84 -12.15
C LEU A 53 -54.58 51.86 -11.58
N PHE A 54 -54.10 50.84 -10.86
CA PHE A 54 -54.65 50.48 -9.56
C PHE A 54 -53.53 50.06 -8.59
N ALA A 55 -53.61 50.51 -7.33
CA ALA A 55 -52.62 50.21 -6.30
C ALA A 55 -53.14 49.13 -5.35
N GLY A 56 -52.34 48.07 -5.13
CA GLY A 56 -52.57 47.07 -4.08
C GLY A 56 -51.85 47.42 -2.78
N PRO A 57 -52.32 46.95 -1.62
CA PRO A 57 -51.65 47.17 -0.33
C PRO A 57 -50.33 46.39 -0.23
N PRO A 58 -49.38 46.81 0.64
CA PRO A 58 -48.06 46.20 0.73
C PRO A 58 -48.12 44.79 1.34
N GLY A 59 -47.81 43.77 0.52
CA GLY A 59 -47.55 42.42 0.98
C GLY A 59 -46.24 42.35 1.77
N LEU A 60 -46.26 41.66 2.91
CA LEU A 60 -45.13 41.51 3.84
C LEU A 60 -43.86 41.02 3.14
N SER A 61 -42.73 41.69 3.38
CA SER A 61 -41.42 41.27 2.89
C SER A 61 -40.91 40.02 3.62
N SER A 62 -41.17 38.83 3.08
CA SER A 62 -40.47 37.61 3.50
C SER A 62 -39.03 37.62 2.96
N THR A 63 -38.08 37.95 3.83
CA THR A 63 -36.64 37.84 3.52
C THR A 63 -36.25 36.37 3.39
N ASN A 64 -36.21 35.84 2.16
CA ASN A 64 -35.69 34.49 1.88
C ASN A 64 -34.20 34.40 2.29
N PRO A 65 -33.83 33.56 3.27
CA PRO A 65 -32.43 33.34 3.61
C PRO A 65 -31.79 32.36 2.62
N SER A 66 -30.55 32.66 2.19
CA SER A 66 -29.62 31.76 1.49
C SER A 66 -30.17 30.93 0.32
N GLY A 67 -29.86 31.34 -0.91
CA GLY A 67 -30.06 30.50 -2.09
C GLY A 67 -29.12 29.28 -2.08
N ARG A 68 -29.55 28.15 -1.52
CA ARG A 68 -28.99 26.83 -1.87
C ARG A 68 -29.35 26.56 -3.32
N GLN A 69 -28.34 26.57 -4.19
CA GLN A 69 -28.48 26.13 -5.58
C GLN A 69 -28.93 24.65 -5.59
N ALA A 70 -29.88 24.29 -6.46
CA ALA A 70 -30.31 22.89 -6.56
C ALA A 70 -29.11 22.01 -6.96
N PRO A 71 -28.96 20.80 -6.38
CA PRO A 71 -27.85 19.91 -6.71
C PRO A 71 -27.88 19.54 -8.21
N SER A 72 -26.69 19.40 -8.80
CA SER A 72 -26.51 19.11 -10.23
C SER A 72 -25.37 18.10 -10.45
N GLY A 73 -25.47 17.25 -11.48
CA GLY A 73 -24.53 16.14 -11.70
C GLY A 73 -24.65 15.06 -10.62
N ARG A 74 -23.55 14.39 -10.29
CA ARG A 74 -23.48 13.24 -9.36
C ARG A 74 -24.32 13.36 -8.07
N GLN A 75 -24.32 14.52 -7.40
CA GLN A 75 -25.17 14.74 -6.21
C GLN A 75 -26.68 14.65 -6.52
N ALA A 76 -27.11 15.17 -7.67
CA ALA A 76 -28.52 15.13 -8.09
C ALA A 76 -28.99 13.71 -8.42
N GLU A 77 -28.09 12.88 -8.95
CA GLU A 77 -28.33 11.47 -9.27
C GLU A 77 -28.54 10.65 -7.98
N PHE A 78 -27.67 10.82 -6.97
CA PHE A 78 -27.88 10.25 -5.64
C PHE A 78 -29.20 10.69 -5.03
N ALA A 79 -29.48 12.00 -5.03
CA ALA A 79 -30.74 12.53 -4.51
C ALA A 79 -31.97 12.00 -5.26
N ALA A 80 -31.87 11.76 -6.58
CA ALA A 80 -32.95 11.20 -7.39
C ALA A 80 -33.20 9.71 -7.08
N ALA A 81 -32.15 8.89 -7.09
CA ALA A 81 -32.24 7.45 -6.78
C ALA A 81 -32.72 7.21 -5.34
N ALA A 82 -32.24 8.00 -4.38
CA ALA A 82 -32.71 8.00 -2.99
C ALA A 82 -34.23 8.19 -2.89
N ARG A 83 -34.78 9.19 -3.59
CA ARG A 83 -36.24 9.43 -3.66
C ARG A 83 -37.00 8.35 -4.41
N GLU A 84 -36.41 7.77 -5.46
CA GLU A 84 -37.04 6.74 -6.30
C GLU A 84 -37.25 5.42 -5.54
N PHE A 85 -36.22 4.97 -4.80
CA PHE A 85 -36.22 3.68 -4.11
C PHE A 85 -36.48 3.77 -2.60
N GLY A 86 -36.80 4.97 -2.08
CA GLY A 86 -37.12 5.19 -0.66
C GLY A 86 -35.93 5.07 0.30
N VAL A 87 -34.70 5.04 -0.22
CA VAL A 87 -33.46 5.00 0.54
C VAL A 87 -33.11 6.42 1.02
N PRO A 88 -32.78 6.67 2.31
CA PRO A 88 -32.30 7.98 2.73
C PRO A 88 -30.98 8.33 2.00
N GLU A 89 -30.90 9.53 1.42
CA GLU A 89 -29.76 9.95 0.58
C GLU A 89 -28.41 9.81 1.31
N SER A 90 -28.38 10.03 2.62
CA SER A 90 -27.18 9.84 3.44
C SER A 90 -26.70 8.38 3.55
N VAL A 91 -27.61 7.41 3.55
CA VAL A 91 -27.26 5.97 3.55
C VAL A 91 -26.66 5.61 2.19
N LEU A 92 -27.32 6.02 1.10
CA LEU A 92 -26.86 5.74 -0.27
C LEU A 92 -25.48 6.37 -0.55
N LEU A 93 -25.29 7.63 -0.14
CA LEU A 93 -24.00 8.32 -0.22
C LEU A 93 -22.94 7.65 0.68
N GLY A 94 -23.30 7.19 1.87
CA GLY A 94 -22.38 6.52 2.81
C GLY A 94 -21.85 5.19 2.26
N VAL A 95 -22.74 4.34 1.76
CA VAL A 95 -22.38 3.09 1.07
C VAL A 95 -21.47 3.38 -0.13
N SER A 96 -21.91 4.27 -1.03
CA SER A 96 -21.15 4.62 -2.23
C SER A 96 -19.76 5.21 -1.93
N TYR A 97 -19.62 5.94 -0.81
CA TYR A 97 -18.32 6.47 -0.40
C TYR A 97 -17.37 5.36 0.07
N LEU A 98 -17.84 4.40 0.87
CA LEU A 98 -17.01 3.28 1.36
C LEU A 98 -16.61 2.30 0.23
N GLU A 99 -17.49 2.15 -0.76
CA GLU A 99 -17.28 1.30 -1.93
C GLU A 99 -16.33 1.92 -2.96
N SER A 100 -16.53 3.20 -3.33
CA SER A 100 -15.87 3.82 -4.49
C SER A 100 -15.35 5.25 -4.28
N ARG A 101 -15.53 5.85 -3.10
CA ARG A 101 -15.31 7.30 -2.85
C ARG A 101 -16.16 8.20 -3.78
N TRP A 102 -17.27 7.65 -4.31
CA TRP A 102 -18.16 8.17 -5.36
C TRP A 102 -17.63 8.15 -6.80
N ASP A 103 -16.52 7.47 -7.09
CA ASP A 103 -15.89 7.47 -8.43
C ASP A 103 -16.60 6.58 -9.45
N ALA A 104 -16.62 7.04 -10.71
CA ALA A 104 -17.18 6.31 -11.85
C ALA A 104 -16.20 5.30 -12.47
N ASN A 105 -14.89 5.47 -12.22
CA ASN A 105 -13.79 4.67 -12.77
C ASN A 105 -13.80 4.59 -14.31
N GLY A 106 -14.35 5.60 -14.97
CA GLY A 106 -14.54 5.64 -16.43
C GLY A 106 -15.31 4.45 -17.01
N GLY A 107 -16.19 3.81 -16.23
CA GLY A 107 -16.90 2.57 -16.63
C GLY A 107 -16.01 1.32 -16.70
N SER A 108 -14.80 1.38 -16.15
CA SER A 108 -13.95 0.21 -15.95
C SER A 108 -14.40 -0.54 -14.69
N PRO A 109 -14.37 -1.88 -14.68
CA PRO A 109 -14.60 -2.63 -13.44
C PRO A 109 -13.49 -2.33 -12.43
N SER A 110 -13.87 -2.22 -11.16
CA SER A 110 -12.96 -2.62 -10.09
C SER A 110 -12.62 -4.09 -10.27
N THR A 111 -11.49 -4.47 -9.73
CA THR A 111 -11.00 -5.85 -9.77
C THR A 111 -11.61 -6.75 -8.70
N ALA A 112 -12.57 -6.24 -7.92
CA ALA A 112 -13.57 -7.04 -7.21
C ALA A 112 -14.80 -7.36 -8.11
N GLY A 113 -14.75 -6.99 -9.39
CA GLY A 113 -15.84 -7.09 -10.36
C GLY A 113 -16.84 -5.91 -10.33
N GLY A 114 -16.63 -4.94 -9.44
CA GLY A 114 -17.58 -3.88 -9.12
C GLY A 114 -17.49 -2.66 -10.01
N TYR A 115 -18.59 -2.25 -10.64
CA TYR A 115 -18.64 -1.08 -11.53
C TYR A 115 -19.25 0.15 -10.86
N GLY A 116 -18.75 1.34 -11.24
CA GLY A 116 -19.35 2.65 -10.96
C GLY A 116 -19.42 3.04 -9.47
N PRO A 117 -20.12 4.14 -9.15
CA PRO A 117 -20.15 4.68 -7.78
C PRO A 117 -20.71 3.72 -6.73
N MET A 118 -21.61 2.81 -7.11
CA MET A 118 -22.20 1.80 -6.22
C MET A 118 -21.45 0.47 -6.21
N HIS A 119 -20.32 0.37 -6.95
CA HIS A 119 -19.42 -0.80 -6.99
C HIS A 119 -20.15 -2.12 -7.27
N LEU A 120 -21.14 -2.08 -8.17
CA LEU A 120 -22.01 -3.21 -8.46
C LEU A 120 -21.22 -4.35 -9.11
N VAL A 121 -21.12 -5.49 -8.44
CA VAL A 121 -20.27 -6.63 -8.78
C VAL A 121 -20.89 -7.46 -9.89
N ASP A 122 -20.17 -7.60 -10.99
CA ASP A 122 -20.52 -8.48 -12.10
C ASP A 122 -19.84 -9.86 -11.96
N ALA A 123 -20.25 -10.82 -12.78
CA ALA A 123 -19.53 -12.09 -12.88
C ALA A 123 -18.12 -11.84 -13.45
N PHE A 124 -17.08 -12.26 -12.72
CA PHE A 124 -15.70 -12.17 -13.19
C PHE A 124 -15.52 -12.89 -14.53
N PRO A 125 -14.99 -12.23 -15.57
CA PRO A 125 -14.49 -12.93 -16.74
C PRO A 125 -13.32 -13.82 -16.32
N ALA A 126 -13.41 -15.14 -16.59
CA ALA A 126 -12.31 -16.08 -16.31
C ALA A 126 -10.99 -15.66 -16.99
N ASP A 127 -11.07 -14.92 -18.08
CA ASP A 127 -9.95 -14.30 -18.81
C ASP A 127 -9.13 -13.31 -17.95
N THR A 128 -9.67 -12.84 -16.82
CA THR A 128 -8.94 -12.03 -15.82
C THR A 128 -8.19 -12.87 -14.77
N LEU A 129 -8.52 -14.16 -14.65
CA LEU A 129 -7.86 -15.14 -13.78
C LEU A 129 -6.68 -15.85 -14.45
N THR A 130 -6.27 -15.40 -15.65
CA THR A 130 -5.15 -15.98 -16.40
C THR A 130 -3.87 -16.00 -15.56
N PRO A 131 -3.34 -17.17 -15.15
CA PRO A 131 -2.12 -17.22 -14.36
C PRO A 131 -0.93 -16.78 -15.22
N LEU A 132 0.07 -16.12 -14.62
CA LEU A 132 1.28 -15.67 -15.30
C LEU A 132 2.23 -16.79 -15.77
N THR A 133 1.79 -18.06 -15.71
CA THR A 133 2.55 -19.25 -16.09
C THR A 133 2.72 -19.44 -17.61
N ALA A 134 1.97 -18.70 -18.43
CA ALA A 134 1.91 -18.91 -19.89
C ALA A 134 3.00 -18.19 -20.72
N ALA A 135 4.03 -17.60 -20.09
CA ALA A 135 5.00 -16.73 -20.77
C ALA A 135 6.49 -16.94 -20.38
N ALA A 136 6.88 -18.16 -20.00
CA ALA A 136 8.28 -18.51 -19.71
C ALA A 136 8.87 -19.46 -20.78
N PRO A 137 9.73 -19.00 -21.71
CA PRO A 137 10.47 -19.86 -22.62
C PRO A 137 11.52 -20.68 -21.86
N SER A 138 11.47 -22.00 -21.95
CA SER A 138 12.34 -22.92 -21.22
C SER A 138 13.74 -23.06 -21.85
N THR A 139 14.52 -21.98 -21.87
CA THR A 139 15.92 -21.97 -22.35
C THR A 139 16.80 -21.15 -21.40
N GLY A 140 17.74 -21.81 -20.71
CA GLY A 140 18.59 -21.18 -19.73
C GLY A 140 19.82 -20.50 -20.33
N ASP A 141 19.76 -19.18 -20.53
CA ASP A 141 20.93 -18.32 -20.81
C ASP A 141 20.81 -17.00 -20.04
N ALA A 142 21.53 -16.90 -18.92
CA ALA A 142 21.30 -15.88 -17.87
C ALA A 142 21.92 -14.50 -18.15
N HIS A 143 21.95 -14.05 -19.42
CA HIS A 143 22.69 -12.84 -19.83
C HIS A 143 21.96 -11.87 -20.78
N ALA A 144 20.66 -12.07 -21.05
CA ALA A 144 19.88 -11.19 -21.94
C ALA A 144 18.88 -10.28 -21.18
N LEU A 145 18.82 -9.00 -21.62
CA LEU A 145 17.69 -8.07 -21.49
C LEU A 145 17.17 -7.70 -20.08
N SER A 146 17.87 -6.82 -19.38
CA SER A 146 17.35 -6.08 -18.21
C SER A 146 16.35 -4.96 -18.56
N THR A 147 15.48 -5.17 -19.55
CA THR A 147 14.67 -4.11 -20.19
C THR A 147 13.33 -4.63 -20.77
N GLY A 148 12.54 -5.38 -20.00
CA GLY A 148 11.24 -5.91 -20.44
C GLY A 148 10.25 -6.07 -19.28
N GLY A 149 8.95 -5.99 -19.59
CA GLY A 149 7.82 -5.85 -18.66
C GLY A 149 7.88 -6.73 -17.40
N GLY A 150 7.75 -6.09 -16.24
CA GLY A 150 7.61 -6.77 -14.96
C GLY A 150 6.16 -7.16 -14.70
N HIS A 151 5.90 -8.45 -14.52
CA HIS A 151 4.65 -9.01 -14.02
C HIS A 151 4.99 -10.16 -13.09
N GLY A 152 4.50 -10.13 -11.84
CA GLY A 152 4.67 -11.22 -10.88
C GLY A 152 6.12 -11.59 -10.57
N TRP A 153 6.96 -10.63 -10.20
CA TRP A 153 8.14 -10.97 -9.39
C TRP A 153 7.65 -11.35 -7.98
N PRO A 154 8.13 -12.47 -7.40
CA PRO A 154 7.77 -12.83 -6.03
C PRO A 154 8.35 -11.79 -5.06
N ILE A 155 7.58 -11.47 -4.01
CA ILE A 155 7.95 -10.52 -2.96
C ILE A 155 9.38 -10.80 -2.47
N GLY A 156 10.31 -9.86 -2.65
CA GLY A 156 11.68 -10.05 -2.19
C GLY A 156 12.71 -9.13 -2.81
N ASP A 157 13.93 -9.65 -2.98
CA ASP A 157 15.05 -8.95 -3.58
C ASP A 157 15.21 -9.26 -5.08
N ALA A 158 16.19 -8.62 -5.73
CA ALA A 158 16.50 -8.81 -7.15
C ALA A 158 16.97 -10.23 -7.57
N LEU A 159 17.00 -11.20 -6.64
CA LEU A 159 17.26 -12.62 -6.89
C LEU A 159 16.08 -13.52 -6.48
N GLY A 160 14.99 -12.94 -5.96
CA GLY A 160 13.82 -13.66 -5.46
C GLY A 160 13.95 -14.16 -4.01
N ASP A 161 14.94 -13.70 -3.23
CA ASP A 161 15.03 -14.05 -1.80
C ASP A 161 14.26 -13.00 -0.96
N GLY A 162 13.11 -13.41 -0.40
CA GLY A 162 12.28 -12.55 0.46
C GLY A 162 13.01 -12.00 1.70
N ARG A 163 14.09 -12.68 2.12
CA ARG A 163 14.87 -12.29 3.30
C ARG A 163 15.81 -11.14 2.99
N GLY A 164 16.47 -11.15 1.84
CA GLY A 164 17.59 -10.26 1.52
C GLY A 164 18.77 -10.40 2.52
N ASP A 165 19.11 -11.64 2.90
CA ASP A 165 20.12 -11.97 3.92
C ASP A 165 21.34 -12.69 3.30
N ASP A 166 22.48 -12.01 3.21
CA ASP A 166 23.71 -12.59 2.64
C ASP A 166 24.23 -13.81 3.43
N ALA A 167 23.81 -13.98 4.70
CA ALA A 167 24.19 -15.13 5.52
C ALA A 167 23.43 -16.42 5.18
N ARG A 168 22.31 -16.31 4.45
CA ARG A 168 21.41 -17.42 4.09
C ARG A 168 21.01 -17.29 2.61
N PRO A 169 21.78 -17.86 1.67
CA PRO A 169 21.38 -17.87 0.26
C PRO A 169 20.22 -18.86 0.03
N MET A 170 19.04 -18.42 -0.42
CA MET A 170 18.01 -19.36 -0.88
C MET A 170 18.46 -20.12 -2.15
N PRO A 171 18.14 -21.43 -2.27
CA PRO A 171 18.16 -22.12 -3.56
C PRO A 171 17.18 -21.44 -4.54
N ARG A 172 17.63 -21.13 -5.76
CA ARG A 172 16.86 -20.38 -6.79
C ARG A 172 15.68 -21.15 -7.42
N THR A 173 15.14 -22.16 -6.74
CA THR A 173 14.29 -23.20 -7.33
C THR A 173 12.87 -23.18 -6.77
N PHE A 174 12.22 -22.01 -6.78
CA PHE A 174 10.82 -21.85 -6.37
C PHE A 174 10.00 -21.08 -7.40
N ALA A 175 9.45 -21.83 -8.35
CA ALA A 175 8.52 -21.34 -9.37
C ALA A 175 7.52 -22.44 -9.84
N GLU A 176 7.11 -23.34 -8.93
CA GLU A 176 5.97 -24.24 -9.15
C GLU A 176 4.88 -23.93 -8.12
N THR A 177 3.81 -23.30 -8.59
CA THR A 177 2.60 -23.03 -7.80
C THR A 177 1.65 -24.21 -7.98
N PRO A 178 1.18 -24.89 -6.92
CA PRO A 178 0.15 -25.91 -7.07
C PRO A 178 -1.15 -25.30 -7.61
N PRO A 179 -1.93 -26.03 -8.42
CA PRO A 179 -3.17 -25.49 -8.99
C PRO A 179 -4.16 -25.10 -7.90
N ALA A 180 -4.80 -23.93 -8.07
CA ALA A 180 -5.81 -23.46 -7.14
C ALA A 180 -7.06 -24.35 -7.18
N SER A 181 -7.44 -24.94 -6.05
CA SER A 181 -8.76 -25.55 -5.89
C SER A 181 -9.84 -24.49 -6.03
N ALA A 182 -10.84 -24.75 -6.88
CA ALA A 182 -11.96 -23.83 -7.08
C ALA A 182 -12.78 -23.68 -5.79
N LEU A 183 -12.81 -22.44 -5.27
CA LEU A 183 -13.77 -21.97 -4.28
C LEU A 183 -14.63 -20.87 -4.93
N SER A 184 -15.76 -20.55 -4.31
CA SER A 184 -16.87 -19.79 -4.92
C SER A 184 -16.44 -18.45 -5.54
N ALA A 185 -17.02 -18.15 -6.70
CA ALA A 185 -16.97 -16.81 -7.26
C ALA A 185 -17.71 -15.85 -6.31
N PRO A 186 -17.27 -14.57 -6.17
CA PRO A 186 -17.94 -13.61 -5.32
C PRO A 186 -19.40 -13.37 -5.77
N PRO A 187 -20.33 -13.11 -4.84
CA PRO A 187 -21.74 -12.89 -5.18
C PRO A 187 -21.88 -11.66 -6.07
N THR A 188 -22.65 -11.83 -7.15
CA THR A 188 -22.85 -10.83 -8.20
C THR A 188 -24.08 -9.98 -7.91
N THR A 189 -23.90 -8.66 -7.86
CA THR A 189 -24.93 -7.68 -7.51
C THR A 189 -25.39 -6.84 -8.70
N LEU A 190 -24.55 -6.68 -9.73
CA LEU A 190 -24.88 -5.89 -10.93
C LEU A 190 -26.05 -6.45 -11.75
N PRO A 191 -26.15 -7.76 -12.03
CA PRO A 191 -27.29 -8.31 -12.78
C PRO A 191 -28.62 -8.11 -12.06
N GLU A 192 -28.64 -8.26 -10.73
CA GLU A 192 -29.83 -8.07 -9.89
C GLU A 192 -30.20 -6.59 -9.78
N ALA A 193 -29.23 -5.70 -9.59
CA ALA A 193 -29.44 -4.25 -9.63
C ALA A 193 -30.05 -3.78 -10.97
N GLY A 194 -29.59 -4.34 -12.10
CA GLY A 194 -30.19 -4.08 -13.41
C GLY A 194 -31.64 -4.58 -13.51
N ARG A 195 -31.90 -5.81 -13.03
CA ARG A 195 -33.25 -6.40 -12.97
C ARG A 195 -34.21 -5.55 -12.13
N LEU A 196 -33.77 -5.04 -10.98
CA LEU A 196 -34.58 -4.24 -10.06
C LEU A 196 -35.01 -2.88 -10.65
N ILE A 197 -34.21 -2.27 -11.53
CA ILE A 197 -34.54 -0.99 -12.18
C ILE A 197 -35.04 -1.12 -13.63
N GLY A 198 -35.15 -2.35 -14.15
CA GLY A 198 -35.59 -2.63 -15.52
C GLY A 198 -34.58 -2.20 -16.61
N ALA A 199 -33.28 -2.25 -16.31
CA ALA A 199 -32.22 -1.80 -17.23
C ALA A 199 -31.21 -2.92 -17.56
N ASP A 200 -30.56 -2.79 -18.71
CA ASP A 200 -29.50 -3.70 -19.14
C ASP A 200 -28.24 -3.56 -18.24
N PRO A 201 -27.68 -4.65 -17.69
CA PRO A 201 -26.38 -4.67 -17.02
C PRO A 201 -25.27 -3.84 -17.72
N ALA A 202 -25.19 -3.82 -19.04
CA ALA A 202 -24.20 -3.05 -19.79
C ALA A 202 -24.32 -1.52 -19.59
N LEU A 203 -25.53 -1.02 -19.33
CA LEU A 203 -25.73 0.39 -18.97
C LEU A 203 -25.17 0.66 -17.57
N LEU A 204 -25.45 -0.21 -16.58
CA LEU A 204 -24.95 -0.05 -15.20
C LEU A 204 -23.42 -0.14 -15.10
N ARG A 205 -22.74 -0.74 -16.09
CA ARG A 205 -21.28 -0.73 -16.20
C ARG A 205 -20.70 0.61 -16.65
N THR A 206 -21.47 1.44 -17.36
CA THR A 206 -20.94 2.59 -18.14
C THR A 206 -21.61 3.93 -17.86
N ASP A 207 -22.84 3.94 -17.33
CA ASP A 207 -23.56 5.14 -16.87
C ASP A 207 -23.60 5.20 -15.33
N PRO A 208 -22.93 6.18 -14.70
CA PRO A 208 -23.01 6.40 -13.25
C PRO A 208 -24.44 6.62 -12.73
N ALA A 209 -25.34 7.23 -13.51
CA ALA A 209 -26.71 7.50 -13.06
C ALA A 209 -27.54 6.21 -12.98
N ALA A 210 -27.48 5.35 -14.00
CA ALA A 210 -28.06 4.00 -13.95
C ALA A 210 -27.42 3.14 -12.84
N ASN A 211 -26.10 3.24 -12.65
CA ASN A 211 -25.38 2.53 -11.57
C ASN A 211 -25.87 2.94 -10.18
N ILE A 212 -26.03 4.24 -9.92
CA ILE A 212 -26.55 4.81 -8.67
C ILE A 212 -28.01 4.36 -8.43
N ARG A 213 -28.86 4.39 -9.46
CA ARG A 213 -30.23 3.85 -9.38
C ARG A 213 -30.24 2.35 -9.06
N GLY A 214 -29.38 1.57 -9.71
CA GLY A 214 -29.24 0.13 -9.47
C GLY A 214 -28.84 -0.21 -8.04
N GLY A 215 -27.82 0.48 -7.49
CA GLY A 215 -27.39 0.27 -6.11
C GLY A 215 -28.41 0.74 -5.08
N ALA A 216 -29.14 1.81 -5.35
CA ALA A 216 -30.26 2.24 -4.50
C ALA A 216 -31.40 1.21 -4.46
N ALA A 217 -31.78 0.67 -5.62
CA ALA A 217 -32.80 -0.37 -5.72
C ALA A 217 -32.36 -1.67 -5.02
N LEU A 218 -31.09 -2.06 -5.18
CA LEU A 218 -30.52 -3.23 -4.51
C LEU A 218 -30.49 -3.05 -2.98
N LEU A 219 -30.03 -1.90 -2.48
CA LEU A 219 -30.00 -1.61 -1.05
C LEU A 219 -31.42 -1.57 -0.46
N ALA A 220 -32.40 -1.03 -1.18
CA ALA A 220 -33.82 -1.09 -0.82
C ALA A 220 -34.35 -2.55 -0.78
N SER A 221 -33.89 -3.42 -1.68
CA SER A 221 -34.26 -4.85 -1.69
C SER A 221 -33.77 -5.62 -0.45
N TYR A 222 -32.71 -5.14 0.21
CA TYR A 222 -32.19 -5.71 1.45
C TYR A 222 -32.85 -5.15 2.72
N GLN A 223 -33.80 -4.21 2.61
CA GLN A 223 -34.44 -3.56 3.76
C GLN A 223 -35.82 -4.17 4.06
N ASP A 224 -35.92 -4.93 5.16
CA ASP A 224 -37.11 -5.72 5.51
C ASP A 224 -38.38 -4.86 5.75
N ARG A 225 -38.22 -3.56 6.05
CA ARG A 225 -39.30 -2.57 6.19
C ARG A 225 -38.86 -1.17 5.73
N PRO A 226 -39.58 -0.48 4.83
CA PRO A 226 -39.26 0.88 4.43
C PRO A 226 -39.20 1.84 5.62
N SER A 227 -38.13 2.65 5.70
CA SER A 227 -38.00 3.70 6.71
C SER A 227 -37.24 4.90 6.17
N ALA A 228 -37.71 6.11 6.51
CA ALA A 228 -37.00 7.35 6.24
C ALA A 228 -35.89 7.66 7.27
N ASN A 229 -35.81 6.91 8.37
CA ASN A 229 -34.77 7.08 9.39
C ASN A 229 -33.48 6.34 8.97
N PRO A 230 -32.34 7.03 8.76
CA PRO A 230 -31.10 6.38 8.35
C PRO A 230 -30.58 5.32 9.33
N ALA A 231 -30.93 5.40 10.62
CA ALA A 231 -30.49 4.41 11.61
C ALA A 231 -31.11 3.01 11.39
N ASP A 232 -32.28 2.92 10.75
CA ASP A 232 -33.01 1.67 10.55
C ASP A 232 -32.43 0.79 9.42
N TRP A 233 -31.42 1.28 8.70
CA TRP A 233 -30.85 0.66 7.49
C TRP A 233 -29.61 -0.20 7.74
N TYR A 234 -29.12 -0.28 8.99
CA TYR A 234 -27.85 -0.96 9.31
C TYR A 234 -27.79 -2.41 8.79
N ALA A 235 -28.89 -3.17 8.91
CA ALA A 235 -28.97 -4.55 8.43
C ALA A 235 -28.93 -4.65 6.89
N ALA A 236 -29.55 -3.71 6.17
CA ALA A 236 -29.50 -3.66 4.72
C ALA A 236 -28.10 -3.28 4.21
N VAL A 237 -27.43 -2.34 4.90
CA VAL A 237 -26.04 -1.96 4.61
C VAL A 237 -25.08 -3.11 4.88
N ALA A 238 -25.25 -3.86 5.98
CA ALA A 238 -24.42 -5.04 6.26
C ALA A 238 -24.57 -6.12 5.16
N ARG A 239 -25.81 -6.38 4.72
CA ARG A 239 -26.10 -7.26 3.57
C ARG A 239 -25.46 -6.76 2.27
N TYR A 240 -25.38 -5.44 2.05
CA TYR A 240 -24.83 -4.84 0.82
C TYR A 240 -23.37 -5.21 0.55
N SER A 241 -22.55 -5.35 1.59
CA SER A 241 -21.16 -5.82 1.47
C SER A 241 -21.02 -7.11 0.64
N GLY A 242 -22.04 -7.98 0.69
CA GLY A 242 -22.04 -9.32 0.13
C GLY A 242 -20.94 -10.22 0.70
N SER A 243 -20.47 -9.95 1.92
CA SER A 243 -19.55 -10.83 2.66
C SER A 243 -20.35 -11.94 3.35
N GLU A 244 -19.89 -13.18 3.21
CA GLU A 244 -20.48 -14.33 3.93
C GLU A 244 -20.05 -14.36 5.41
N ASP A 245 -18.97 -13.65 5.77
CA ASP A 245 -18.57 -13.44 7.17
C ASP A 245 -19.42 -12.34 7.81
N ALA A 246 -20.24 -12.74 8.78
CA ALA A 246 -21.12 -11.82 9.51
C ALA A 246 -20.36 -10.76 10.33
N ALA A 247 -19.08 -10.96 10.67
CA ALA A 247 -18.24 -9.96 11.32
C ALA A 247 -17.77 -8.89 10.31
N ALA A 248 -17.26 -9.30 9.15
CA ALA A 248 -16.88 -8.37 8.08
C ALA A 248 -18.09 -7.58 7.56
N ALA A 249 -19.25 -8.23 7.40
CA ALA A 249 -20.50 -7.57 7.03
C ALA A 249 -20.97 -6.51 8.06
N ARG A 250 -20.74 -6.74 9.37
CA ARG A 250 -21.00 -5.73 10.41
C ARG A 250 -19.99 -4.58 10.36
N GLU A 251 -18.70 -4.87 10.20
CA GLU A 251 -17.68 -3.83 10.13
C GLU A 251 -17.88 -2.89 8.92
N PHE A 252 -18.27 -3.42 7.77
CA PHE A 252 -18.68 -2.62 6.62
C PHE A 252 -19.81 -1.63 6.99
N ALA A 253 -20.84 -2.10 7.70
CA ALA A 253 -21.93 -1.24 8.15
C ALA A 253 -21.49 -0.22 9.23
N ASP A 254 -20.61 -0.61 10.15
CA ASP A 254 -20.04 0.29 11.16
C ASP A 254 -19.23 1.43 10.54
N GLU A 255 -18.47 1.15 9.46
CA GLU A 255 -17.72 2.15 8.69
C GLU A 255 -18.63 3.03 7.82
N VAL A 256 -19.63 2.49 7.13
CA VAL A 256 -20.65 3.31 6.43
C VAL A 256 -21.31 4.26 7.41
N PHE A 257 -21.70 3.76 8.59
CA PHE A 257 -22.30 4.60 9.63
C PHE A 257 -21.28 5.59 10.23
N SER A 258 -19.98 5.31 10.20
CA SER A 258 -18.95 6.28 10.61
C SER A 258 -18.77 7.39 9.59
N VAL A 259 -18.66 7.04 8.31
CA VAL A 259 -18.69 7.98 7.18
C VAL A 259 -19.93 8.89 7.24
N MET A 260 -21.10 8.34 7.59
CA MET A 260 -22.32 9.12 7.81
C MET A 260 -22.27 10.02 9.06
N ARG A 261 -21.70 9.56 10.18
CA ARG A 261 -21.52 10.40 11.40
C ARG A 261 -20.51 11.53 11.18
N GLU A 262 -19.43 11.24 10.45
CA GLU A 262 -18.32 12.15 10.14
C GLU A 262 -18.70 13.20 9.07
N GLY A 263 -19.49 12.77 8.07
CA GLY A 263 -19.68 13.50 6.81
C GLY A 263 -18.44 13.41 5.90
N ALA A 264 -18.64 13.66 4.61
CA ALA A 264 -17.57 13.61 3.61
C ALA A 264 -17.83 14.62 2.47
N GLN A 265 -16.76 15.11 1.84
CA GLN A 265 -16.85 15.95 0.64
C GLN A 265 -15.63 15.74 -0.26
N ARG A 266 -15.84 15.47 -1.55
CA ARG A 266 -14.78 15.12 -2.51
C ARG A 266 -15.18 15.49 -3.94
N HIS A 267 -14.20 15.81 -4.78
CA HIS A 267 -14.36 15.83 -6.23
C HIS A 267 -14.02 14.44 -6.78
N THR A 268 -14.90 13.86 -7.58
CA THR A 268 -14.74 12.52 -8.17
C THR A 268 -13.65 12.45 -9.23
N ASP A 269 -13.33 11.23 -9.67
CA ASP A 269 -12.48 10.94 -10.83
C ASP A 269 -12.94 11.63 -12.12
N ASP A 270 -14.24 11.87 -12.29
CA ASP A 270 -14.82 12.66 -13.39
C ASP A 270 -15.16 14.13 -13.03
N GLY A 271 -14.75 14.59 -11.85
CA GLY A 271 -14.71 16.02 -11.46
C GLY A 271 -15.99 16.58 -10.84
N HIS A 272 -17.02 15.75 -10.59
CA HIS A 272 -18.20 16.19 -9.87
C HIS A 272 -17.91 16.38 -8.38
N LEU A 273 -18.38 17.48 -7.80
CA LEU A 273 -18.39 17.66 -6.35
C LEU A 273 -19.55 16.89 -5.72
N VAL A 274 -19.24 15.99 -4.79
CA VAL A 274 -20.23 15.26 -3.97
C VAL A 274 -19.97 15.56 -2.49
N ARG A 275 -21.06 15.66 -1.71
CA ARG A 275 -21.06 15.97 -0.29
C ARG A 275 -22.11 15.13 0.45
N LEU A 276 -21.63 14.40 1.45
CA LEU A 276 -22.44 13.79 2.50
C LEU A 276 -22.38 14.71 3.73
N GLU A 277 -23.52 15.33 4.06
CA GLU A 277 -23.66 16.08 5.31
C GLU A 277 -23.54 15.13 6.52
N PRO A 278 -22.88 15.52 7.63
CA PRO A 278 -22.84 14.71 8.84
C PRO A 278 -24.25 14.42 9.38
N VAL A 279 -24.52 13.17 9.73
CA VAL A 279 -25.78 12.70 10.30
C VAL A 279 -25.60 12.52 11.82
N PRO A 280 -25.96 13.52 12.65
CA PRO A 280 -25.81 13.41 14.10
C PRO A 280 -26.80 12.38 14.68
N ASN A 281 -26.44 11.82 15.84
CA ASN A 281 -27.25 10.88 16.63
C ASN A 281 -27.54 9.52 15.95
N LEU A 282 -26.80 9.14 14.91
CA LEU A 282 -26.73 7.73 14.51
C LEU A 282 -26.19 6.86 15.66
N PRO A 283 -26.62 5.60 15.79
CA PRO A 283 -26.01 4.66 16.73
C PRO A 283 -24.49 4.59 16.53
N HIS A 284 -23.76 4.51 17.65
CA HIS A 284 -22.37 4.05 17.62
C HIS A 284 -22.35 2.51 17.54
N PRO A 285 -21.29 1.90 16.98
CA PRO A 285 -21.08 0.46 17.06
C PRO A 285 -21.10 0.04 18.52
N VAL A 286 -22.05 -0.83 18.89
CA VAL A 286 -22.07 -1.41 20.24
C VAL A 286 -20.98 -2.45 20.28
N ALA A 287 -19.89 -2.16 20.99
CA ALA A 287 -18.79 -3.10 21.16
C ALA A 287 -19.35 -4.42 21.72
N ALA A 288 -19.18 -5.51 20.97
CA ALA A 288 -19.81 -6.79 21.28
C ALA A 288 -19.26 -7.39 22.58
N THR A 289 -19.98 -7.17 23.68
CA THR A 289 -19.83 -7.96 24.90
C THR A 289 -20.21 -9.40 24.58
N ALA A 290 -19.29 -10.34 24.83
CA ALA A 290 -19.51 -11.74 24.54
C ALA A 290 -20.55 -12.34 25.50
N GLU A 291 -21.79 -12.47 25.04
CA GLU A 291 -22.84 -13.28 25.67
C GLU A 291 -23.14 -14.49 24.77
N ASP A 292 -23.02 -15.70 25.34
CA ASP A 292 -23.20 -16.96 24.62
C ASP A 292 -24.68 -17.19 24.24
N PRO A 293 -25.03 -17.37 22.96
CA PRO A 293 -26.40 -17.64 22.53
C PRO A 293 -26.78 -19.13 22.73
N ALA A 294 -26.53 -19.68 23.93
CA ALA A 294 -26.44 -21.12 24.17
C ALA A 294 -27.29 -21.69 25.33
N THR A 295 -28.33 -21.00 25.82
CA THR A 295 -29.40 -21.64 26.63
C THR A 295 -30.71 -20.85 26.64
N SER A 296 -31.68 -21.23 25.79
CA SER A 296 -33.08 -20.76 25.93
C SER A 296 -34.10 -21.76 25.36
N LYS A 297 -34.36 -22.84 26.12
CA LYS A 297 -35.57 -23.68 26.01
C LYS A 297 -35.93 -24.24 27.39
N ASN A 298 -37.17 -24.00 27.83
CA ASN A 298 -37.78 -24.41 29.11
C ASN A 298 -37.09 -23.80 30.36
N SER A 299 -37.79 -23.29 31.37
CA SER A 299 -39.13 -23.67 31.86
C SER A 299 -39.99 -22.47 32.29
N GLY A 300 -41.28 -22.71 32.51
CA GLY A 300 -42.24 -21.69 32.96
C GLY A 300 -42.15 -21.31 34.44
N THR A 301 -42.90 -20.26 34.80
CA THR A 301 -43.00 -19.67 36.14
C THR A 301 -43.46 -20.63 37.24
N VAL A 302 -42.74 -20.64 38.37
CA VAL A 302 -43.27 -20.93 39.71
C VAL A 302 -42.67 -19.91 40.67
N THR A 303 -43.50 -19.32 41.55
CA THR A 303 -43.09 -18.31 42.53
C THR A 303 -43.45 -18.76 43.94
N ILE A 304 -42.46 -18.89 44.84
CA ILE A 304 -42.64 -19.10 46.30
C ILE A 304 -41.66 -18.18 47.05
N GLN A 305 -41.93 -17.92 48.33
CA GLN A 305 -41.43 -16.78 49.11
C GLN A 305 -40.08 -17.02 49.83
N ARG A 306 -39.54 -15.94 50.41
CA ARG A 306 -38.48 -15.93 51.46
C ARG A 306 -39.04 -16.45 52.81
N ASP A 307 -38.35 -16.53 53.97
CA ASP A 307 -37.17 -15.88 54.61
C ASP A 307 -36.59 -16.88 55.68
N PRO A 308 -35.78 -16.52 56.71
CA PRO A 308 -34.39 -16.00 56.69
C PRO A 308 -33.42 -16.68 57.72
N ALA A 309 -32.10 -16.46 57.63
CA ALA A 309 -31.14 -16.53 58.76
C ALA A 309 -29.75 -15.89 58.44
N ALA A 310 -28.99 -15.50 59.47
CA ALA A 310 -27.63 -14.89 59.44
C ALA A 310 -26.71 -15.64 60.47
N PRO A 311 -25.45 -15.24 60.84
CA PRO A 311 -24.60 -14.10 60.44
C PRO A 311 -23.10 -14.46 60.09
N PRO A 312 -22.20 -13.49 59.79
CA PRO A 312 -20.81 -13.75 59.37
C PRO A 312 -19.72 -13.51 60.45
N VAL A 313 -18.46 -13.87 60.14
CA VAL A 313 -17.23 -13.60 60.93
C VAL A 313 -16.07 -13.18 60.00
N ALA A 314 -15.04 -12.47 60.49
CA ALA A 314 -13.92 -11.90 59.72
C ALA A 314 -12.57 -11.96 60.48
N SER A 315 -11.51 -11.32 59.94
CA SER A 315 -10.10 -11.20 60.43
C SER A 315 -9.20 -12.42 60.14
N SER A 316 -7.85 -12.33 60.07
CA SER A 316 -6.89 -11.20 60.22
C SER A 316 -5.53 -11.50 59.51
N GLN A 317 -4.64 -10.50 59.41
CA GLN A 317 -3.26 -10.59 58.88
C GLN A 317 -2.28 -11.31 59.83
N THR A 318 -1.12 -11.77 59.31
CA THR A 318 0.26 -11.36 59.72
C THR A 318 1.33 -12.01 58.83
N ASP A 319 2.43 -11.30 58.55
CA ASP A 319 3.63 -11.79 57.82
C ASP A 319 4.65 -12.51 58.73
N ASN A 320 5.63 -13.24 58.14
CA ASN A 320 7.08 -13.25 58.46
C ASN A 320 7.86 -14.38 57.72
N ASP A 321 9.01 -14.05 57.11
CA ASP A 321 9.98 -15.00 56.50
C ASP A 321 11.15 -15.36 57.45
N PRO A 322 11.82 -16.51 57.25
CA PRO A 322 13.28 -16.51 57.12
C PRO A 322 13.87 -17.49 56.04
N PRO A 323 15.18 -17.39 55.69
CA PRO A 323 15.72 -17.84 54.38
C PRO A 323 16.46 -19.22 54.35
N PRO A 324 16.81 -19.75 53.15
CA PRO A 324 17.49 -21.05 52.98
C PRO A 324 19.03 -21.03 53.14
N PRO A 325 19.68 -22.20 53.40
CA PRO A 325 21.13 -22.34 53.61
C PRO A 325 21.95 -22.74 52.36
N PRO A 326 23.29 -22.53 52.35
CA PRO A 326 24.22 -22.89 51.25
C PRO A 326 25.19 -24.06 51.57
N TYR A 327 25.97 -24.56 50.59
CA TYR A 327 27.44 -24.82 50.71
C TYR A 327 28.14 -25.15 49.36
N ASN A 328 29.48 -25.29 49.36
CA ASN A 328 30.40 -25.29 48.20
C ASN A 328 31.45 -26.46 48.18
N ASP A 329 31.84 -26.91 46.97
CA ASP A 329 33.20 -27.41 46.54
C ASP A 329 33.81 -28.66 47.26
N PRO A 330 35.08 -29.14 47.03
CA PRO A 330 36.12 -28.88 45.98
C PRO A 330 36.95 -30.12 45.47
N PHE A 331 37.93 -29.90 44.55
CA PHE A 331 39.14 -30.74 44.19
C PHE A 331 38.91 -32.11 43.47
N ASP A 332 39.81 -32.77 42.71
CA ASP A 332 41.14 -32.54 42.04
C ASP A 332 41.39 -33.72 41.02
N THR A 333 42.44 -33.92 40.17
CA THR A 333 43.74 -33.29 39.82
C THR A 333 44.18 -33.72 38.38
N ASP A 334 45.24 -33.12 37.81
CA ASP A 334 46.01 -33.49 36.57
C ASP A 334 47.14 -34.55 36.89
N PRO A 335 48.10 -35.00 36.02
CA PRO A 335 48.33 -34.83 34.56
C PRO A 335 48.84 -36.08 33.75
N LEU A 336 49.15 -35.87 32.45
CA LEU A 336 50.23 -36.47 31.61
C LEU A 336 49.92 -37.41 30.39
N SER A 337 49.99 -36.78 29.19
CA SER A 337 50.92 -37.10 28.07
C SER A 337 50.66 -38.19 27.00
N PHE A 338 50.76 -37.71 25.74
CA PHE A 338 51.50 -38.24 24.57
C PHE A 338 50.81 -39.06 23.44
N SER A 339 50.97 -38.50 22.21
CA SER A 339 50.97 -39.11 20.86
C SER A 339 49.77 -39.93 20.33
N GLY A 340 49.32 -39.55 19.12
CA GLY A 340 48.47 -40.38 18.25
C GLY A 340 47.86 -39.57 17.10
N GLU A 341 48.39 -39.71 15.88
CA GLU A 341 47.71 -39.25 14.65
C GLU A 341 46.84 -40.38 14.12
N GLU A 342 45.52 -40.19 13.95
CA GLU A 342 44.77 -40.82 12.85
C GLU A 342 43.44 -40.11 12.54
N TYR A 343 42.80 -40.50 11.43
CA TYR A 343 41.66 -39.81 10.83
C TYR A 343 40.36 -40.05 11.61
N GLY A 344 39.85 -39.01 12.27
CA GLY A 344 38.49 -38.96 12.80
C GLY A 344 37.46 -38.56 11.72
N THR A 345 36.33 -39.26 11.65
CA THR A 345 35.17 -38.84 10.87
C THR A 345 34.16 -38.14 11.78
N ASP A 346 33.89 -36.86 11.52
CA ASP A 346 32.95 -36.05 12.33
C ASP A 346 31.48 -36.47 12.10
N ASP A 347 31.02 -37.47 12.85
CA ASP A 347 29.62 -37.88 12.97
C ASP A 347 28.91 -37.10 14.10
N GLU A 348 28.78 -35.78 13.90
CA GLU A 348 27.99 -34.89 14.76
C GLU A 348 26.51 -35.30 14.72
N SER A 349 26.11 -36.14 15.67
CA SER A 349 24.75 -36.63 15.84
C SER A 349 23.90 -35.57 16.54
N ASP A 350 22.97 -34.95 15.78
CA ASP A 350 22.01 -33.95 16.30
C ASP A 350 21.10 -34.61 17.36
N PRO A 351 21.17 -34.23 18.66
CA PRO A 351 20.58 -35.00 19.77
C PRO A 351 19.04 -34.89 19.88
N ASP A 352 18.38 -34.34 18.86
CA ASP A 352 16.93 -34.14 18.80
C ASP A 352 16.15 -35.40 18.31
N GLU A 353 16.81 -36.49 17.90
CA GLU A 353 16.12 -37.75 17.52
C GLU A 353 15.77 -38.63 18.74
N ASN A 354 14.68 -38.29 19.42
CA ASN A 354 13.96 -39.24 20.27
C ASN A 354 12.48 -39.35 19.84
N TRP A 355 12.10 -40.50 19.29
CA TRP A 355 10.77 -40.75 18.73
C TRP A 355 9.77 -41.09 19.85
N ALA A 356 9.00 -40.09 20.29
CA ALA A 356 7.81 -40.31 21.09
C ALA A 356 6.62 -40.71 20.21
N GLU A 357 6.06 -41.89 20.46
CA GLU A 357 4.68 -42.27 20.09
C GLU A 357 3.67 -41.19 20.57
N PRO A 358 2.48 -41.04 19.95
CA PRO A 358 1.60 -39.87 20.12
C PRO A 358 0.81 -39.84 21.45
N GLY A 359 1.52 -39.88 22.58
CA GLY A 359 0.97 -39.65 23.91
C GLY A 359 0.90 -38.16 24.24
N ASN A 360 -0.32 -37.60 24.27
CA ASN A 360 -0.69 -36.28 24.79
C ASN A 360 0.44 -35.23 24.87
N VAL A 361 0.81 -34.67 23.72
CA VAL A 361 1.30 -33.29 23.70
C VAL A 361 0.21 -32.43 24.34
N GLU A 362 0.51 -31.79 25.46
CA GLU A 362 -0.42 -30.82 26.05
C GLU A 362 -0.78 -29.78 24.98
N LYS A 363 -2.08 -29.59 24.76
CA LYS A 363 -2.56 -28.54 23.87
C LYS A 363 -2.30 -27.18 24.51
N THR A 364 -1.08 -26.68 24.35
CA THR A 364 -0.76 -25.25 24.25
C THR A 364 -1.34 -24.68 22.95
N GLY A 365 -2.61 -25.00 22.70
CA GLY A 365 -3.45 -24.47 21.64
C GLY A 365 -3.84 -23.04 21.97
N ASN A 366 -2.84 -22.17 22.06
CA ASN A 366 -3.04 -20.75 21.87
C ASN A 366 -3.34 -20.56 20.38
N GLY A 367 -4.62 -20.79 20.00
CA GLY A 367 -5.13 -20.36 18.71
C GLY A 367 -4.90 -18.86 18.64
N GLY A 368 -3.92 -18.45 17.83
CA GLY A 368 -3.17 -17.21 18.05
C GLY A 368 -4.08 -16.02 18.25
N GLN A 369 -4.06 -15.42 19.45
CA GLN A 369 -4.88 -14.25 19.75
C GLN A 369 -4.51 -13.13 18.77
N VAL A 370 -5.43 -12.85 17.84
CA VAL A 370 -5.14 -12.01 16.68
C VAL A 370 -4.84 -10.59 17.13
N GLU A 371 -3.70 -10.06 16.68
CA GLU A 371 -3.12 -8.82 17.18
C GLU A 371 -3.71 -7.62 16.43
N CYS A 372 -4.99 -7.34 16.68
CA CYS A 372 -5.74 -6.25 16.08
C CYS A 372 -6.39 -5.33 17.12
N PRO A 373 -6.74 -4.08 16.77
CA PRO A 373 -7.60 -3.25 17.61
C PRO A 373 -9.01 -3.85 17.67
N SER A 374 -9.70 -3.70 18.81
CA SER A 374 -11.06 -4.22 19.02
C SER A 374 -12.15 -3.61 18.12
N SER A 375 -11.80 -2.64 17.28
CA SER A 375 -12.66 -1.99 16.28
C SER A 375 -12.39 -2.48 14.84
N LEU A 376 -11.75 -3.64 14.70
CA LEU A 376 -11.35 -4.27 13.44
C LEU A 376 -11.48 -5.80 13.59
N ALA A 377 -12.27 -6.43 12.74
CA ALA A 377 -12.36 -7.89 12.65
C ALA A 377 -11.10 -8.42 11.95
N CYS A 378 -10.44 -9.41 12.57
CA CYS A 378 -9.23 -10.03 12.01
C CYS A 378 -9.26 -11.56 12.11
N GLU A 379 -9.01 -12.23 11.00
CA GLU A 379 -8.88 -13.69 10.87
C GLU A 379 -7.44 -14.15 11.18
N TRP A 380 -7.25 -15.39 11.67
CA TRP A 380 -5.94 -16.03 11.77
C TRP A 380 -5.73 -17.04 10.64
N ILE A 381 -4.91 -16.68 9.64
CA ILE A 381 -4.51 -17.55 8.53
C ILE A 381 -2.99 -17.80 8.65
N PRO A 382 -2.53 -18.75 9.48
CA PRO A 382 -1.12 -18.85 9.84
C PRO A 382 -0.20 -19.08 8.64
N ALA A 383 0.93 -18.38 8.65
CA ALA A 383 2.06 -18.65 7.77
C ALA A 383 2.79 -19.95 8.17
N ALA A 384 3.38 -20.65 7.21
CA ALA A 384 4.00 -21.95 7.46
C ALA A 384 5.38 -21.83 8.15
N TYR A 385 5.53 -22.49 9.30
CA TYR A 385 6.79 -22.59 10.06
C TYR A 385 7.21 -24.05 10.26
N GLU A 386 7.76 -24.65 9.19
CA GLU A 386 8.19 -26.04 9.16
C GLU A 386 9.54 -26.20 8.44
N ARG A 387 10.32 -27.21 8.83
CA ARG A 387 11.59 -27.54 8.16
C ARG A 387 11.30 -28.18 6.78
N PHE A 388 12.09 -27.85 5.77
CA PHE A 388 11.97 -28.44 4.43
C PHE A 388 13.32 -28.82 3.83
N GLY A 389 13.34 -29.81 2.94
CA GLY A 389 14.58 -30.33 2.33
C GLY A 389 15.16 -31.55 3.07
N ARG A 390 16.41 -31.92 2.74
CA ARG A 390 17.08 -33.10 3.32
C ARG A 390 17.69 -32.75 4.68
N LYS A 391 17.87 -33.74 5.57
CA LYS A 391 18.36 -33.58 6.97
C LYS A 391 19.61 -32.68 7.19
N LYS A 392 20.43 -32.44 6.15
CA LYS A 392 21.64 -31.57 6.23
C LYS A 392 21.39 -30.09 5.87
N HIS A 393 20.18 -29.70 5.50
CA HIS A 393 19.85 -28.31 5.14
C HIS A 393 19.28 -27.53 6.33
N ARG A 394 19.68 -26.27 6.49
CA ARG A 394 19.15 -25.34 7.51
C ARG A 394 17.89 -24.62 7.02
N ASP A 395 17.12 -25.31 6.20
CA ASP A 395 16.03 -24.77 5.39
C ASP A 395 14.70 -24.97 6.12
N TYR A 396 14.02 -23.87 6.45
CA TYR A 396 12.76 -23.88 7.20
C TYR A 396 11.97 -22.59 6.99
N GLY A 397 10.64 -22.72 7.03
CA GLY A 397 9.66 -21.64 7.13
C GLY A 397 9.74 -20.55 6.07
N ASN A 398 8.73 -19.67 6.10
CA ASN A 398 8.72 -18.43 5.32
C ASN A 398 8.85 -17.17 6.20
N HIS A 399 9.14 -17.35 7.49
CA HIS A 399 9.38 -16.31 8.51
C HIS A 399 10.39 -16.82 9.55
N ASP A 400 10.91 -15.94 10.40
CA ASP A 400 11.80 -16.27 11.53
C ASP A 400 11.13 -15.94 12.87
N ARG A 401 11.07 -16.91 13.79
CA ARG A 401 10.48 -16.73 15.12
C ARG A 401 11.42 -16.07 16.13
N LEU A 402 10.84 -15.40 17.13
CA LEU A 402 11.58 -14.71 18.19
C LEU A 402 11.18 -15.15 19.60
N SER A 403 12.18 -15.51 20.40
CA SER A 403 12.06 -15.85 21.82
C SER A 403 12.03 -14.64 22.77
N ARG A 404 12.11 -13.42 22.24
CA ARG A 404 12.19 -12.15 22.99
C ARG A 404 11.48 -11.03 22.22
N ALA A 405 11.07 -9.98 22.92
CA ALA A 405 10.48 -8.79 22.30
C ALA A 405 11.46 -8.10 21.33
N ARG A 406 11.02 -7.76 20.11
CA ARG A 406 11.77 -6.89 19.17
C ARG A 406 11.30 -5.44 19.17
N SER A 407 12.22 -4.53 18.85
CA SER A 407 11.86 -3.20 18.34
C SER A 407 11.33 -3.33 16.91
N VAL A 408 10.34 -2.51 16.58
CA VAL A 408 9.85 -2.34 15.21
C VAL A 408 9.93 -0.85 14.91
N ASP A 409 10.76 -0.49 13.92
CA ASP A 409 11.02 0.88 13.51
C ASP A 409 10.06 1.30 12.39
N TYR A 410 9.59 0.36 11.56
CA TYR A 410 8.81 0.65 10.34
C TYR A 410 7.54 -0.21 10.18
N ILE A 411 6.58 0.31 9.42
CA ILE A 411 5.52 -0.47 8.77
C ILE A 411 5.71 -0.34 7.26
N VAL A 412 5.66 -1.45 6.53
CA VAL A 412 5.78 -1.46 5.07
C VAL A 412 4.43 -1.84 4.47
N ILE A 413 3.92 -0.96 3.63
CA ILE A 413 2.73 -1.11 2.79
C ILE A 413 3.18 -1.77 1.49
N HIS A 414 2.54 -2.89 1.15
CA HIS A 414 2.72 -3.61 -0.10
C HIS A 414 1.38 -3.69 -0.85
N ASP A 415 1.43 -4.05 -2.12
CA ASP A 415 0.29 -4.69 -2.79
C ASP A 415 0.68 -6.04 -3.39
N THR A 416 -0.27 -6.97 -3.43
CA THR A 416 0.01 -8.40 -3.65
C THR A 416 0.46 -8.78 -5.06
N GLU A 417 0.39 -7.87 -6.05
CA GLU A 417 0.38 -8.17 -7.50
C GLU A 417 -0.50 -9.41 -7.84
N GLY A 418 -1.67 -9.48 -7.22
CA GLY A 418 -2.47 -10.71 -7.05
C GLY A 418 -3.87 -10.49 -6.47
N THR A 419 -4.52 -11.58 -6.05
CA THR A 419 -5.87 -11.58 -5.44
C THR A 419 -5.89 -12.31 -4.09
N TYR A 420 -6.85 -11.98 -3.23
CA TYR A 420 -7.00 -12.56 -1.89
C TYR A 420 -7.25 -14.07 -1.94
N GLN A 421 -7.83 -14.60 -3.03
CA GLN A 421 -8.02 -16.04 -3.21
C GLN A 421 -6.68 -16.80 -3.30
N GLY A 422 -5.61 -16.16 -3.79
CA GLY A 422 -4.27 -16.77 -3.85
C GLY A 422 -3.50 -16.72 -2.53
N VAL A 423 -3.77 -15.71 -1.69
CA VAL A 423 -3.01 -15.43 -0.45
C VAL A 423 -2.91 -16.64 0.50
N PRO A 424 -3.98 -17.39 0.83
CA PRO A 424 -3.89 -18.56 1.69
C PRO A 424 -2.97 -19.67 1.16
N SER A 425 -2.80 -19.80 -0.16
CA SER A 425 -1.89 -20.78 -0.78
C SER A 425 -0.44 -20.31 -0.78
N LEU A 426 -0.20 -19.01 -0.98
CA LEU A 426 1.13 -18.41 -0.94
C LEU A 426 1.71 -18.43 0.48
N VAL A 427 0.94 -17.95 1.46
CA VAL A 427 1.42 -17.77 2.84
C VAL A 427 1.57 -19.08 3.62
N ARG A 428 0.84 -20.14 3.21
CA ARG A 428 0.99 -21.51 3.73
C ARG A 428 2.06 -22.33 3.00
N ASN A 429 2.71 -21.78 1.96
CA ASN A 429 3.88 -22.43 1.36
C ASN A 429 5.14 -22.08 2.18
N PRO A 430 5.76 -23.02 2.90
CA PRO A 430 6.96 -22.73 3.70
C PRO A 430 8.16 -22.38 2.81
N ARG A 431 8.14 -22.76 1.53
CA ARG A 431 9.24 -22.53 0.58
C ARG A 431 9.06 -21.21 -0.20
N TYR A 432 8.14 -20.37 0.25
CA TYR A 432 7.85 -19.05 -0.30
C TYR A 432 8.15 -17.96 0.74
N VAL A 433 7.52 -16.80 0.62
CA VAL A 433 7.68 -15.66 1.52
C VAL A 433 6.46 -15.47 2.43
N SER A 434 6.55 -14.51 3.34
CA SER A 434 5.46 -14.16 4.25
C SER A 434 5.44 -12.67 4.55
N TRP A 435 4.31 -12.23 5.09
CA TRP A 435 3.98 -10.90 5.56
C TRP A 435 3.14 -11.06 6.84
N HIS A 436 2.90 -9.98 7.58
CA HIS A 436 2.21 -10.11 8.88
C HIS A 436 0.70 -10.09 8.71
N TYR A 437 0.16 -9.28 7.80
CA TYR A 437 -1.28 -9.16 7.53
C TYR A 437 -1.58 -9.00 6.05
N THR A 438 -2.74 -9.49 5.59
CA THR A 438 -3.36 -9.13 4.31
C THR A 438 -4.66 -8.38 4.56
N ILE A 439 -4.95 -7.39 3.71
CA ILE A 439 -6.22 -6.64 3.68
C ILE A 439 -6.90 -6.83 2.33
N ARG A 440 -8.12 -7.35 2.33
CA ARG A 440 -8.94 -7.61 1.13
C ARG A 440 -9.48 -6.30 0.55
N SER A 441 -9.49 -6.18 -0.78
CA SER A 441 -9.87 -4.96 -1.49
C SER A 441 -11.37 -4.68 -1.40
N ARG A 442 -12.21 -5.71 -1.61
CA ARG A 442 -13.67 -5.55 -1.68
C ARG A 442 -14.30 -4.95 -0.40
N ASP A 443 -13.93 -5.48 0.76
CA ASP A 443 -14.64 -5.22 2.03
C ASP A 443 -13.71 -4.83 3.19
N GLY A 444 -12.41 -4.69 2.96
CA GLY A 444 -11.44 -4.35 4.00
C GLY A 444 -11.18 -5.46 5.02
N HIS A 445 -11.61 -6.70 4.77
CA HIS A 445 -11.34 -7.85 5.65
C HIS A 445 -9.85 -8.04 5.89
N VAL A 446 -9.46 -8.28 7.15
CA VAL A 446 -8.06 -8.42 7.55
C VAL A 446 -7.78 -9.85 8.00
N ALA A 447 -6.70 -10.44 7.51
CA ALA A 447 -6.14 -11.68 8.04
C ALA A 447 -4.72 -11.43 8.56
N GLN A 448 -4.38 -11.97 9.73
CA GLN A 448 -3.02 -12.04 10.23
C GLN A 448 -2.42 -13.42 9.93
N HIS A 449 -1.13 -13.44 9.57
CA HIS A 449 -0.39 -14.64 9.17
C HIS A 449 0.86 -14.90 10.03
N VAL A 450 1.54 -13.84 10.45
CA VAL A 450 2.76 -13.91 11.28
C VAL A 450 2.55 -13.03 12.51
N ALA A 451 2.93 -13.54 13.70
CA ALA A 451 2.89 -12.76 14.93
C ALA A 451 3.80 -11.53 14.80
N THR A 452 3.36 -10.35 15.23
CA THR A 452 4.09 -9.09 15.02
C THR A 452 5.42 -9.00 15.77
N ASN A 453 5.67 -9.89 16.73
CA ASN A 453 6.99 -10.06 17.34
C ASN A 453 7.96 -10.91 16.49
N ASP A 454 7.45 -11.83 15.68
CA ASP A 454 8.25 -12.62 14.73
C ASP A 454 8.61 -11.77 13.50
N ILE A 455 9.48 -12.27 12.62
CA ILE A 455 9.96 -11.57 11.42
C ILE A 455 9.45 -12.27 10.17
N ALA A 456 8.43 -11.69 9.53
CA ALA A 456 8.02 -12.07 8.19
C ALA A 456 9.08 -11.68 7.12
N TRP A 457 9.12 -12.39 5.99
CA TRP A 457 10.12 -12.20 4.92
C TRP A 457 9.58 -11.38 3.74
N HIS A 458 9.13 -10.16 4.01
CA HIS A 458 8.34 -9.34 3.09
C HIS A 458 9.14 -8.26 2.33
N ALA A 459 10.31 -7.85 2.84
CA ALA A 459 10.97 -6.62 2.38
C ALA A 459 12.09 -6.82 1.35
N GLY A 460 12.58 -8.05 1.10
CA GLY A 460 13.79 -8.25 0.27
C GLY A 460 15.06 -7.61 0.84
N ASN A 461 15.04 -7.23 2.12
CA ASN A 461 16.15 -6.61 2.81
C ASN A 461 16.08 -7.00 4.29
N TRP A 462 17.06 -7.77 4.75
CA TRP A 462 17.04 -8.36 6.08
C TRP A 462 17.11 -7.32 7.20
N ASP A 463 17.82 -6.22 6.97
CA ASP A 463 17.88 -5.11 7.91
C ASP A 463 16.52 -4.41 8.06
N VAL A 464 15.67 -4.44 7.04
CA VAL A 464 14.30 -3.90 7.10
C VAL A 464 13.36 -4.93 7.70
N ASN A 465 13.30 -6.17 7.16
CA ASN A 465 12.50 -7.28 7.69
C ASN A 465 12.59 -7.39 9.23
N THR A 466 13.82 -7.41 9.76
CA THR A 466 14.09 -7.55 11.19
C THR A 466 13.50 -6.44 12.07
N ARG A 467 13.28 -5.24 11.52
CA ARG A 467 12.73 -4.06 12.21
C ARG A 467 11.37 -3.58 11.66
N SER A 468 10.69 -4.35 10.80
CA SER A 468 9.42 -3.92 10.19
C SER A 468 8.25 -4.88 10.36
N ILE A 469 7.05 -4.33 10.17
CA ILE A 469 5.81 -5.08 9.94
C ILE A 469 5.30 -4.80 8.52
N GLY A 470 5.41 -5.79 7.62
CA GLY A 470 4.80 -5.77 6.29
C GLY A 470 3.31 -6.10 6.32
N ILE A 471 2.52 -5.29 5.59
CA ILE A 471 1.07 -5.42 5.40
C ILE A 471 0.79 -5.45 3.89
N GLU A 472 0.25 -6.56 3.43
CA GLU A 472 -0.23 -6.74 2.06
C GLU A 472 -1.62 -6.15 1.88
N HIS A 473 -1.81 -5.48 0.74
CA HIS A 473 -3.11 -5.01 0.29
C HIS A 473 -3.46 -5.75 -1.00
N GLU A 474 -4.64 -6.34 -1.09
CA GLU A 474 -5.06 -7.04 -2.30
C GLU A 474 -5.03 -6.07 -3.49
N GLY A 475 -4.09 -6.29 -4.42
CA GLY A 475 -3.90 -5.37 -5.51
C GLY A 475 -2.82 -5.70 -6.53
N TYR A 476 -2.65 -4.77 -7.46
CA TYR A 476 -1.61 -4.70 -8.49
C TYR A 476 -1.26 -3.21 -8.70
N LEU A 477 -0.02 -2.80 -8.46
CA LEU A 477 0.42 -1.39 -8.53
C LEU A 477 0.11 -0.68 -9.87
N ALA A 478 0.00 -1.46 -10.95
CA ALA A 478 -0.33 -0.97 -12.29
C ALA A 478 -1.81 -0.57 -12.49
N LYS A 479 -2.69 -0.85 -11.51
CA LYS A 479 -4.15 -0.62 -11.59
C LYS A 479 -4.63 0.16 -10.35
N GLY A 480 -4.83 1.47 -10.48
CA GLY A 480 -5.22 2.32 -9.36
C GLY A 480 -6.58 2.03 -8.72
N THR A 481 -7.42 1.19 -9.35
CA THR A 481 -8.78 0.84 -8.92
C THR A 481 -8.85 -0.23 -7.81
N TRP A 482 -7.72 -0.75 -7.32
CA TRP A 482 -7.69 -1.72 -6.21
C TRP A 482 -7.87 -1.09 -4.83
N TYR A 483 -7.46 0.15 -4.65
CA TYR A 483 -7.33 0.76 -3.33
C TYR A 483 -8.64 1.45 -2.89
N THR A 484 -9.58 0.63 -2.42
CA THR A 484 -10.91 1.06 -1.96
C THR A 484 -10.86 1.84 -0.64
N GLU A 485 -11.91 2.60 -0.34
CA GLU A 485 -12.04 3.29 0.96
C GLU A 485 -12.15 2.29 2.12
N ALA A 486 -12.83 1.15 1.93
CA ALA A 486 -12.89 0.05 2.90
C ALA A 486 -11.49 -0.48 3.25
N MET A 487 -10.67 -0.82 2.23
CA MET A 487 -9.29 -1.25 2.42
C MET A 487 -8.45 -0.17 3.13
N TYR A 488 -8.56 1.09 2.69
CA TYR A 488 -7.84 2.21 3.31
C TYR A 488 -8.20 2.39 4.79
N ARG A 489 -9.47 2.24 5.17
CA ARG A 489 -9.97 2.39 6.54
C ARG A 489 -9.50 1.26 7.46
N SER A 490 -9.67 0.00 7.04
CA SER A 490 -9.13 -1.15 7.79
C SER A 490 -7.61 -1.08 7.97
N SER A 491 -6.88 -0.69 6.90
CA SER A 491 -5.44 -0.46 6.93
C SER A 491 -5.06 0.65 7.92
N ALA A 492 -5.78 1.79 7.89
CA ALA A 492 -5.51 2.90 8.81
C ALA A 492 -5.81 2.56 10.27
N LYS A 493 -6.86 1.76 10.57
CA LYS A 493 -7.12 1.21 11.91
C LYS A 493 -5.95 0.37 12.41
N LEU A 494 -5.55 -0.61 11.60
CA LEU A 494 -4.47 -1.55 11.92
C LEU A 494 -3.14 -0.82 12.13
N VAL A 495 -2.75 0.07 11.21
CA VAL A 495 -1.49 0.80 11.28
C VAL A 495 -1.47 1.80 12.45
N ARG A 496 -2.60 2.43 12.81
CA ARG A 496 -2.68 3.24 14.05
C ARG A 496 -2.48 2.39 15.30
N TYR A 497 -3.08 1.19 15.37
CA TYR A 497 -2.90 0.26 16.49
C TYR A 497 -1.45 -0.22 16.61
N LEU A 498 -0.85 -0.70 15.52
CA LEU A 498 0.53 -1.17 15.48
C LEU A 498 1.53 -0.05 15.79
N ALA A 499 1.31 1.15 15.25
CA ALA A 499 2.14 2.32 15.56
C ALA A 499 2.01 2.76 17.02
N GLY A 500 0.84 2.59 17.65
CA GLY A 500 0.67 2.78 19.10
C GLY A 500 1.46 1.74 19.90
N LYS A 501 1.27 0.44 19.59
CA LYS A 501 1.90 -0.71 20.26
C LYS A 501 3.43 -0.63 20.22
N TYR A 502 4.01 -0.37 19.05
CA TYR A 502 5.46 -0.33 18.84
C TYR A 502 6.08 1.07 18.97
N ARG A 503 5.25 2.12 19.15
CA ARG A 503 5.64 3.55 19.20
C ARG A 503 6.25 4.09 17.90
N ILE A 504 5.83 3.54 16.76
CA ILE A 504 6.30 3.90 15.42
C ILE A 504 5.81 5.32 15.06
N PRO A 505 6.70 6.25 14.67
CA PRO A 505 6.29 7.59 14.23
C PRO A 505 5.46 7.55 12.94
N LEU A 506 4.17 7.86 13.01
CA LEU A 506 3.31 8.04 11.83
C LEU A 506 3.78 9.21 10.94
N ASN A 507 4.70 8.91 10.02
CA ASN A 507 5.23 9.76 8.94
C ASN A 507 5.87 8.88 7.85
N ARG A 508 6.12 9.43 6.65
CA ARG A 508 6.65 8.68 5.48
C ARG A 508 8.13 8.26 5.56
N ALA A 509 8.83 8.50 6.67
CA ALA A 509 10.13 7.86 6.94
C ALA A 509 9.99 6.52 7.70
N HIS A 510 8.81 6.22 8.26
CA HIS A 510 8.58 5.00 9.03
C HIS A 510 7.37 4.19 8.53
N ILE A 511 6.37 4.84 7.93
CA ILE A 511 5.33 4.19 7.12
C ILE A 511 5.80 4.27 5.66
N LEU A 512 6.28 3.14 5.15
CA LEU A 512 6.97 3.01 3.87
C LEU A 512 6.09 2.27 2.86
N GLY A 513 6.28 2.51 1.56
CA GLY A 513 5.98 1.52 0.53
C GLY A 513 7.17 0.57 0.35
N HIS A 514 6.98 -0.59 -0.28
CA HIS A 514 8.11 -1.44 -0.69
C HIS A 514 9.02 -0.71 -1.71
N ASP A 515 8.41 0.18 -2.52
CA ASP A 515 9.08 1.18 -3.36
C ASP A 515 10.08 2.09 -2.62
N ASN A 516 9.99 2.21 -1.29
CA ASN A 516 10.94 2.98 -0.47
C ASN A 516 12.05 2.14 0.16
N VAL A 517 11.95 0.80 0.16
CA VAL A 517 12.93 -0.08 0.81
C VAL A 517 14.24 -0.12 0.01
N PRO A 518 15.42 0.12 0.60
CA PRO A 518 16.69 0.11 -0.13
C PRO A 518 17.13 -1.31 -0.55
N GLY A 519 17.87 -1.40 -1.67
CA GLY A 519 18.60 -2.61 -2.04
C GLY A 519 19.81 -2.85 -1.15
N THR A 520 20.06 -4.11 -0.78
CA THR A 520 21.06 -4.51 0.24
C THR A 520 22.51 -4.29 -0.16
N THR A 521 22.80 -4.30 -1.47
CA THR A 521 24.11 -4.04 -2.11
C THR A 521 23.88 -3.42 -3.50
N PRO A 522 24.91 -2.84 -4.18
CA PRO A 522 24.75 -2.21 -5.51
C PRO A 522 24.06 -3.09 -6.56
N LYS A 523 24.29 -4.40 -6.54
CA LYS A 523 23.69 -5.36 -7.48
C LYS A 523 22.18 -5.48 -7.32
N MET A 524 21.69 -5.34 -6.08
CA MET A 524 20.31 -5.65 -5.73
C MET A 524 19.35 -4.49 -5.98
N VAL A 525 19.86 -3.26 -6.09
CA VAL A 525 19.06 -2.02 -6.21
C VAL A 525 18.05 -2.06 -7.36
N ALA A 526 18.42 -2.58 -8.53
CA ALA A 526 17.60 -2.47 -9.74
C ALA A 526 16.32 -3.32 -9.70
N GLY A 527 16.39 -4.50 -9.08
CA GLY A 527 15.28 -5.45 -8.92
C GLY A 527 14.62 -5.40 -7.53
N MET A 528 14.87 -4.37 -6.74
CA MET A 528 14.00 -4.09 -5.59
C MET A 528 12.62 -3.61 -6.07
N HIS A 529 11.61 -3.95 -5.29
CA HIS A 529 10.17 -3.73 -5.53
C HIS A 529 9.71 -2.29 -5.80
N GLU A 530 8.50 -2.16 -6.36
CA GLU A 530 7.92 -0.91 -6.91
C GLU A 530 6.52 -0.59 -6.34
N ASP A 531 5.93 -1.49 -5.55
CA ASP A 531 4.62 -1.40 -4.90
C ASP A 531 4.64 -0.52 -3.63
N PRO A 532 3.51 0.09 -3.21
CA PRO A 532 2.17 0.05 -3.82
C PRO A 532 2.02 0.99 -5.04
N GLY A 533 3.14 1.53 -5.53
CA GLY A 533 3.23 2.26 -6.79
C GLY A 533 2.65 3.68 -6.78
N PRO A 534 2.44 4.27 -7.97
CA PRO A 534 2.08 5.68 -8.09
C PRO A 534 0.62 6.00 -7.69
N TYR A 535 -0.26 5.00 -7.67
CA TYR A 535 -1.70 5.18 -7.47
C TYR A 535 -2.16 4.98 -6.01
N TRP A 536 -1.26 4.68 -5.07
CA TRP A 536 -1.61 4.66 -3.66
C TRP A 536 -1.75 6.11 -3.12
N ASP A 537 -2.95 6.50 -2.70
CA ASP A 537 -3.30 7.83 -2.19
C ASP A 537 -2.72 8.07 -0.78
N TRP A 538 -1.39 8.25 -0.72
CA TRP A 538 -0.64 8.57 0.49
C TRP A 538 -1.14 9.83 1.22
N ALA A 539 -1.85 10.76 0.55
CA ALA A 539 -2.43 11.92 1.20
C ALA A 539 -3.61 11.50 2.07
N HIS A 540 -4.62 10.87 1.45
CA HIS A 540 -5.81 10.40 2.11
C HIS A 540 -5.51 9.33 3.18
N TYR A 541 -4.60 8.40 2.90
CA TYR A 541 -4.20 7.40 3.88
C TYR A 541 -3.65 8.04 5.16
N PHE A 542 -2.85 9.10 5.04
CA PHE A 542 -2.37 9.84 6.21
C PHE A 542 -3.41 10.71 6.91
N ASP A 543 -4.43 11.17 6.18
CA ASP A 543 -5.59 11.83 6.78
C ASP A 543 -6.39 10.81 7.62
N LEU A 544 -6.64 9.58 7.13
CA LEU A 544 -7.27 8.47 7.87
C LEU A 544 -6.42 7.94 9.05
N LEU A 545 -5.08 7.96 8.93
CA LEU A 545 -4.17 7.69 10.06
C LEU A 545 -4.27 8.75 11.18
N GLY A 546 -5.07 9.80 11.01
CA GLY A 546 -5.21 10.92 11.95
C GLY A 546 -3.97 11.83 11.98
N ARG A 547 -3.13 11.76 10.93
CA ARG A 547 -1.82 12.43 10.86
C ARG A 547 -1.65 13.13 9.50
N PRO A 548 -2.60 14.02 9.14
CA PRO A 548 -2.66 14.62 7.81
C PRO A 548 -1.36 15.32 7.42
N LEU A 549 -0.89 15.10 6.19
CA LEU A 549 0.41 15.55 5.66
C LEU A 549 0.46 17.07 5.39
N LYS A 550 0.28 17.87 6.43
CA LYS A 550 0.18 19.34 6.36
C LYS A 550 1.56 19.99 6.31
N GLY A 551 1.69 21.02 5.48
CA GLY A 551 2.89 21.88 5.43
C GLY A 551 3.02 22.78 6.65
N VAL A 552 4.21 23.32 6.85
CA VAL A 552 4.52 24.31 7.91
C VAL A 552 4.79 25.69 7.32
N GLN A 553 4.66 26.75 8.13
CA GLN A 553 4.96 28.12 7.69
C GLN A 553 6.46 28.33 7.38
N SER A 554 7.36 27.79 8.21
CA SER A 554 8.82 27.95 8.07
C SER A 554 9.51 26.59 7.98
N GLY A 555 9.64 26.07 6.76
CA GLY A 555 10.32 24.81 6.46
C GLY A 555 11.79 24.98 6.10
N ASN A 556 12.64 24.05 6.52
CA ASN A 556 14.03 23.90 6.05
C ASN A 556 14.17 22.84 4.94
N SER A 557 13.06 22.20 4.56
CA SER A 557 12.90 21.22 3.49
C SER A 557 11.55 21.43 2.80
N ILE A 558 11.27 20.67 1.74
CA ILE A 558 9.90 20.50 1.24
C ILE A 558 9.41 19.07 1.49
N MET A 559 8.10 18.89 1.38
CA MET A 559 7.39 17.62 1.35
C MET A 559 6.57 17.58 0.07
N ILE A 560 6.70 16.51 -0.71
CA ILE A 560 5.88 16.32 -1.92
C ILE A 560 4.42 16.16 -1.50
N ARG A 561 3.52 16.90 -2.13
CA ARG A 561 2.07 16.83 -1.86
C ARG A 561 1.22 17.39 -3.03
N PRO A 562 1.27 16.80 -4.22
CA PRO A 562 0.29 17.10 -5.27
C PRO A 562 -1.15 16.79 -4.80
N SER A 563 -2.12 17.51 -5.37
CA SER A 563 -3.55 17.19 -5.21
C SER A 563 -3.88 15.90 -5.97
N TYR A 564 -4.16 14.81 -5.26
CA TYR A 564 -4.37 13.48 -5.88
C TYR A 564 -5.50 13.46 -6.93
N ALA A 565 -6.58 14.22 -6.73
CA ALA A 565 -7.72 14.26 -7.65
C ALA A 565 -7.41 14.92 -9.00
N THR A 566 -6.50 15.90 -9.02
CA THR A 566 -6.13 16.70 -10.22
C THR A 566 -4.78 16.29 -10.81
N ASN A 567 -3.85 15.77 -10.01
CA ASN A 567 -2.55 15.30 -10.46
C ASN A 567 -2.65 13.95 -11.17
N ARG A 568 -2.74 14.00 -12.51
CA ARG A 568 -2.85 12.83 -13.38
C ARG A 568 -1.67 12.75 -14.37
N PRO A 569 -0.43 12.59 -13.88
CA PRO A 569 0.75 12.54 -14.73
C PRO A 569 0.73 11.32 -15.65
N ARG A 570 1.41 11.42 -16.79
CA ARG A 570 1.52 10.30 -17.74
C ARG A 570 2.29 9.13 -17.13
N PHE A 571 1.73 7.94 -17.27
CA PHE A 571 2.39 6.65 -17.05
C PHE A 571 2.32 5.75 -18.29
N THR A 572 3.20 4.75 -18.33
CA THR A 572 3.16 3.61 -19.25
C THR A 572 3.34 2.30 -18.46
N GLY A 573 3.39 1.14 -19.12
CA GLY A 573 3.62 -0.16 -18.48
C GLY A 573 2.37 -0.87 -17.95
N CYS A 574 1.21 -0.21 -17.84
CA CYS A 574 -0.04 -0.82 -17.34
C CYS A 574 -0.65 -1.90 -18.26
N VAL A 575 -0.04 -2.23 -19.40
CA VAL A 575 -0.44 -3.31 -20.30
C VAL A 575 0.79 -4.08 -20.74
N ALA A 576 0.94 -5.31 -20.25
CA ALA A 576 2.11 -6.18 -20.44
C ALA A 576 2.62 -6.24 -21.89
N VAL A 577 1.72 -6.59 -22.81
CA VAL A 577 2.02 -6.79 -24.25
C VAL A 577 2.17 -5.48 -25.03
N LYS A 578 2.00 -4.32 -24.39
CA LYS A 578 2.11 -2.97 -25.00
C LYS A 578 2.72 -1.99 -23.99
N PRO A 579 3.98 -2.18 -23.55
CA PRO A 579 4.57 -1.45 -22.42
C PRO A 579 4.68 0.06 -22.66
N ASP A 580 4.81 0.53 -23.90
CA ASP A 580 4.86 1.95 -24.26
C ASP A 580 3.47 2.62 -24.34
N LYS A 581 2.39 1.83 -24.28
CA LYS A 581 1.02 2.38 -24.26
C LYS A 581 0.84 3.24 -23.01
N ALA A 582 0.30 4.43 -23.17
CA ALA A 582 -0.14 5.25 -22.06
C ALA A 582 -1.17 4.49 -21.20
N CYS A 583 -0.98 4.52 -19.89
CA CYS A 583 -1.99 4.07 -18.93
C CYS A 583 -3.24 4.98 -19.02
N PRO A 584 -4.43 4.49 -18.60
CA PRO A 584 -5.57 5.37 -18.35
C PRO A 584 -5.19 6.50 -17.37
N PRO A 585 -5.60 7.76 -17.61
CA PRO A 585 -5.32 8.85 -16.68
C PRO A 585 -6.01 8.61 -15.32
N HIS A 586 -5.22 8.53 -14.26
CA HIS A 586 -5.67 8.26 -12.90
C HIS A 586 -5.05 9.28 -11.94
N GLY A 587 -5.68 9.51 -10.78
CA GLY A 587 -5.04 10.27 -9.70
C GLY A 587 -3.76 9.56 -9.24
N ALA A 588 -2.70 10.33 -8.97
CA ALA A 588 -1.42 9.76 -8.53
C ALA A 588 -0.79 10.57 -7.41
N ALA A 589 -0.12 9.86 -6.50
CA ALA A 589 0.62 10.44 -5.38
C ALA A 589 2.06 10.84 -5.76
N THR A 590 2.36 11.08 -7.03
CA THR A 590 3.72 11.25 -7.56
C THR A 590 3.87 12.52 -8.39
N VAL A 591 5.02 13.19 -8.28
CA VAL A 591 5.54 14.13 -9.30
C VAL A 591 6.71 13.51 -10.08
N TRP A 592 6.81 13.83 -11.36
CA TRP A 592 7.96 13.45 -12.20
C TRP A 592 9.15 14.40 -11.98
N LEU A 593 10.35 13.85 -12.12
CA LEU A 593 11.62 14.54 -11.91
C LEU A 593 12.45 14.61 -13.19
N HIS A 594 12.85 15.82 -13.57
CA HIS A 594 13.55 16.14 -14.81
C HIS A 594 14.98 16.63 -14.53
N GLN A 595 15.86 16.54 -15.54
CA GLN A 595 17.25 17.01 -15.45
C GLN A 595 17.37 18.55 -15.53
N GLU A 596 16.37 19.24 -16.05
CA GLU A 596 16.29 20.71 -16.20
C GLU A 596 14.87 21.20 -15.85
N PRO A 597 14.67 22.49 -15.53
CA PRO A 597 13.35 23.06 -15.19
C PRO A 597 12.45 23.28 -16.43
N ARG A 598 12.03 22.19 -17.09
CA ARG A 598 11.05 22.17 -18.19
C ARG A 598 10.50 20.75 -18.44
N GLU A 599 9.22 20.64 -18.76
CA GLU A 599 8.53 19.38 -19.10
C GLU A 599 9.25 18.57 -20.20
N SER A 600 9.83 19.27 -21.18
CA SER A 600 10.53 18.67 -22.33
C SER A 600 11.96 18.21 -22.03
N ALA A 601 12.44 18.32 -20.78
CA ALA A 601 13.74 17.81 -20.38
C ALA A 601 13.65 16.31 -20.05
N PRO A 602 14.70 15.51 -20.34
CA PRO A 602 14.72 14.10 -19.96
C PRO A 602 14.58 13.91 -18.45
N LEU A 603 13.91 12.81 -18.06
CA LEU A 603 13.78 12.38 -16.66
C LEU A 603 15.16 12.23 -16.00
N VAL A 604 15.25 12.52 -14.69
CA VAL A 604 16.46 12.30 -13.88
C VAL A 604 16.87 10.83 -13.93
N ARG A 605 18.18 10.55 -13.92
CA ARG A 605 18.69 9.17 -14.03
C ARG A 605 18.94 8.56 -12.66
N ASP A 606 18.48 7.34 -12.45
CA ASP A 606 18.95 6.48 -11.35
C ASP A 606 20.12 5.60 -11.82
N PRO A 607 21.37 5.86 -11.41
CA PRO A 607 22.52 5.02 -11.79
C PRO A 607 22.54 3.64 -11.11
N GLY A 608 21.68 3.40 -10.12
CA GLY A 608 21.50 2.13 -9.45
C GLY A 608 20.42 1.25 -10.06
N LYS A 609 19.27 1.82 -10.45
CA LYS A 609 18.20 1.09 -11.17
C LYS A 609 18.46 0.98 -12.67
N HIS A 610 19.00 2.03 -13.30
CA HIS A 610 19.29 2.10 -14.75
C HIS A 610 20.75 2.47 -15.06
N PRO A 611 21.74 1.58 -14.80
CA PRO A 611 23.15 1.86 -15.06
C PRO A 611 23.43 2.32 -16.50
N GLY A 612 23.79 3.60 -16.67
CA GLY A 612 24.09 4.24 -17.96
C GLY A 612 22.87 4.55 -18.85
N LYS A 613 21.66 4.12 -18.47
CA LYS A 613 20.43 4.25 -19.26
C LYS A 613 19.56 5.44 -18.78
N PRO A 614 18.59 5.92 -19.58
CA PRO A 614 17.56 6.83 -19.10
C PRO A 614 16.54 6.10 -18.23
N SER A 615 15.90 6.82 -17.31
CA SER A 615 14.73 6.35 -16.57
C SER A 615 13.45 6.50 -17.40
N THR A 616 12.41 5.72 -17.05
CA THR A 616 11.20 5.56 -17.87
C THR A 616 9.95 6.13 -17.21
N TYR A 617 8.86 6.24 -17.98
CA TYR A 617 7.52 6.59 -17.49
C TYR A 617 6.71 5.38 -16.99
N SER A 618 7.34 4.21 -16.82
CA SER A 618 6.66 2.99 -16.38
C SER A 618 6.12 3.13 -14.96
N VAL A 619 4.93 2.58 -14.68
CA VAL A 619 4.45 2.39 -13.29
C VAL A 619 5.44 1.54 -12.46
N TYR A 620 6.13 0.59 -13.09
CA TYR A 620 7.18 -0.25 -12.52
C TYR A 620 8.58 0.42 -12.52
N ASP A 621 8.65 1.76 -12.50
CA ASP A 621 9.90 2.52 -12.43
C ASP A 621 9.79 3.80 -11.59
N HIS A 622 10.22 3.77 -10.32
CA HIS A 622 10.31 4.97 -9.47
C HIS A 622 11.58 5.81 -9.64
N SER A 623 12.49 5.44 -10.54
CA SER A 623 13.80 6.11 -10.68
C SER A 623 13.70 7.64 -10.73
N ALA A 624 12.67 8.18 -11.38
CA ALA A 624 12.40 9.61 -11.53
C ALA A 624 11.10 10.08 -10.86
N ARG A 625 10.58 9.33 -9.88
CA ARG A 625 9.35 9.64 -9.14
C ARG A 625 9.69 10.22 -7.77
N ALA A 626 9.01 11.28 -7.34
CA ALA A 626 8.97 11.68 -5.93
C ALA A 626 7.52 11.57 -5.41
N SER A 627 7.32 10.90 -4.27
CA SER A 627 6.01 10.46 -3.78
C SER A 627 5.50 11.26 -2.57
N THR A 628 4.19 11.40 -2.45
CA THR A 628 3.51 12.21 -1.43
C THR A 628 3.95 11.87 -0.01
N GLY A 629 4.23 12.92 0.76
CA GLY A 629 4.72 12.87 2.13
C GLY A 629 6.22 12.57 2.28
N GLN A 630 6.91 12.10 1.22
CA GLN A 630 8.38 12.08 1.21
C GLN A 630 8.92 13.51 1.30
N ARG A 631 10.05 13.67 1.99
CA ARG A 631 10.67 14.97 2.26
C ARG A 631 12.02 15.09 1.58
N TYR A 632 12.33 16.26 1.04
CA TYR A 632 13.59 16.54 0.34
C TYR A 632 14.13 17.92 0.69
N ALA A 633 15.45 18.06 0.75
CA ALA A 633 16.10 19.37 0.81
C ALA A 633 16.10 20.02 -0.58
N VAL A 634 15.74 21.30 -0.63
CA VAL A 634 15.74 22.08 -1.88
C VAL A 634 17.17 22.37 -2.31
N ALA A 635 17.46 22.14 -3.59
CA ALA A 635 18.75 22.36 -4.22
C ALA A 635 18.76 23.60 -5.14
N ASP A 636 17.60 24.04 -5.63
CA ASP A 636 17.43 25.23 -6.47
C ASP A 636 15.95 25.63 -6.66
N ARG A 637 15.69 26.80 -7.26
CA ARG A 637 14.37 27.20 -7.79
C ARG A 637 14.51 28.09 -9.03
N GLN A 638 13.66 27.88 -10.04
CA GLN A 638 13.64 28.69 -11.26
C GLN A 638 12.19 28.80 -11.79
N GLY A 639 11.57 29.97 -11.63
CA GLY A 639 10.14 30.15 -11.95
C GLY A 639 9.28 29.16 -11.16
N ASP A 640 8.35 28.50 -11.86
CA ASP A 640 7.46 27.47 -11.31
C ASP A 640 8.16 26.11 -11.06
N TRP A 641 9.49 26.02 -11.17
CA TRP A 641 10.24 24.77 -10.98
C TRP A 641 11.06 24.78 -9.70
N THR A 642 10.97 23.70 -8.94
CA THR A 642 11.79 23.46 -7.73
C THR A 642 12.76 22.32 -7.98
N ALA A 643 14.04 22.50 -7.64
CA ALA A 643 15.02 21.42 -7.66
C ALA A 643 15.22 20.84 -6.26
N ILE A 644 15.40 19.52 -6.17
CA ILE A 644 15.74 18.79 -4.95
C ILE A 644 17.06 18.03 -5.10
N TRP A 645 17.72 17.74 -3.98
CA TRP A 645 18.85 16.80 -3.96
C TRP A 645 18.34 15.36 -4.01
N TYR A 646 18.65 14.65 -5.09
CA TYR A 646 18.07 13.35 -5.40
C TYR A 646 19.15 12.45 -6.05
N LEU A 647 19.42 11.28 -5.48
CA LEU A 647 20.46 10.32 -5.93
C LEU A 647 21.88 10.92 -6.21
N GLY A 648 22.22 12.03 -5.55
CA GLY A 648 23.50 12.73 -5.75
C GLY A 648 23.52 13.79 -6.88
N GLN A 649 22.38 14.10 -7.50
CA GLN A 649 22.23 15.16 -8.50
C GLN A 649 21.09 16.14 -8.14
N LYS A 650 20.93 17.23 -8.92
CA LYS A 650 19.72 18.07 -8.89
C LYS A 650 18.63 17.38 -9.71
N ALA A 651 17.42 17.34 -9.18
CA ALA A 651 16.24 16.83 -9.89
C ALA A 651 15.09 17.84 -9.78
N TRP A 652 14.53 18.25 -10.91
CA TRP A 652 13.55 19.34 -11.02
C TRP A 652 12.13 18.80 -11.18
N PHE A 653 11.17 19.41 -10.48
CA PHE A 653 9.74 19.15 -10.69
C PHE A 653 8.96 20.46 -10.79
N HIS A 654 7.85 20.42 -11.55
CA HIS A 654 6.92 21.53 -11.67
C HIS A 654 6.12 21.69 -10.36
N ASN A 655 6.15 22.90 -9.81
CA ASN A 655 5.63 23.28 -8.50
C ASN A 655 5.21 24.77 -8.51
N PRO A 656 4.20 25.14 -9.32
CA PRO A 656 3.77 26.53 -9.48
C PRO A 656 3.16 27.07 -8.18
N PRO A 657 3.39 28.34 -7.80
CA PRO A 657 2.79 28.92 -6.59
C PRO A 657 1.25 28.94 -6.57
N SER A 658 0.61 28.79 -7.72
CA SER A 658 -0.85 28.73 -7.90
C SER A 658 -1.46 27.33 -7.70
N ASP A 659 -0.68 26.26 -7.91
CA ASP A 659 -1.09 24.86 -7.67
C ASP A 659 0.13 24.06 -7.15
N PRO A 660 0.53 24.28 -5.88
CA PRO A 660 1.81 23.80 -5.37
C PRO A 660 1.80 22.28 -5.16
N THR A 661 2.64 21.59 -5.93
CA THR A 661 2.86 20.14 -5.84
C THR A 661 3.76 19.73 -4.68
N ALA A 662 4.37 20.69 -3.97
CA ALA A 662 5.09 20.45 -2.72
C ALA A 662 4.89 21.58 -1.70
N VAL A 663 4.78 21.20 -0.42
CA VAL A 663 4.59 22.11 0.72
C VAL A 663 5.86 22.25 1.56
N PRO A 664 6.08 23.36 2.29
CA PRO A 664 7.26 23.49 3.16
C PRO A 664 7.19 22.50 4.34
N ALA A 665 8.34 21.95 4.72
CA ALA A 665 8.46 20.93 5.77
C ALA A 665 9.68 21.20 6.68
N LYS A 666 9.60 20.79 7.96
CA LYS A 666 10.65 21.03 8.96
C LYS A 666 11.12 19.74 9.63
N GLY A 667 12.43 19.65 9.88
CA GLY A 667 13.07 18.58 10.66
C GLY A 667 14.56 18.47 10.32
N PRO A 668 15.29 17.51 10.91
CA PRO A 668 16.74 17.39 10.75
C PRO A 668 17.16 17.13 9.30
N LEU A 669 18.32 17.65 8.93
CA LEU A 669 19.00 17.47 7.65
C LEU A 669 20.46 17.05 7.88
N VAL A 670 21.12 16.47 6.88
CA VAL A 670 22.57 16.17 6.91
C VAL A 670 23.29 16.65 5.66
N THR A 671 24.49 17.20 5.84
CA THR A 671 25.45 17.55 4.78
C THR A 671 26.64 16.59 4.84
N PRO A 672 27.07 15.94 3.74
CA PRO A 672 28.28 15.12 3.72
C PRO A 672 29.54 15.89 4.11
N LEU A 673 30.45 15.27 4.87
CA LEU A 673 31.73 15.90 5.25
C LEU A 673 32.78 15.85 4.12
N ARG A 674 32.64 14.93 3.17
CA ARG A 674 33.61 14.71 2.08
C ARG A 674 32.94 14.34 0.75
N PRO A 675 33.57 14.61 -0.41
CA PRO A 675 33.11 14.08 -1.69
C PRO A 675 33.13 12.55 -1.69
N GLY A 676 32.06 11.92 -2.18
CA GLY A 676 31.95 10.46 -2.20
C GLY A 676 31.73 9.84 -0.81
N THR A 677 31.08 10.56 0.12
CA THR A 677 30.58 9.94 1.36
C THR A 677 29.73 8.72 1.01
N ARG A 678 29.98 7.61 1.71
CA ARG A 678 29.35 6.32 1.44
C ARG A 678 27.89 6.31 1.92
N VAL A 679 27.02 5.76 1.09
CA VAL A 679 25.62 5.47 1.39
C VAL A 679 25.44 3.96 1.44
N TYR A 680 24.53 3.47 2.28
CA TYR A 680 24.33 2.06 2.56
C TYR A 680 22.84 1.70 2.51
N GLY A 681 22.51 0.50 2.03
CA GLY A 681 21.15 -0.02 2.05
C GLY A 681 20.76 -0.73 3.36
N ARG A 682 21.69 -0.83 4.31
CA ARG A 682 21.52 -1.49 5.61
C ARG A 682 22.32 -0.77 6.70
N ALA A 683 21.84 -0.80 7.94
CA ALA A 683 22.45 -0.21 9.12
C ALA A 683 23.13 -1.28 9.99
N TYR A 684 24.05 -2.08 9.44
CA TYR A 684 24.75 -3.14 10.17
C TYR A 684 25.87 -2.60 11.10
N PRO A 685 26.22 -3.30 12.19
CA PRO A 685 27.25 -2.86 13.14
C PRO A 685 28.67 -3.10 12.60
N GLU A 686 29.65 -2.46 13.24
CA GLU A 686 31.06 -2.72 12.98
C GLU A 686 31.49 -4.15 13.34
N GLN A 687 32.48 -4.69 12.62
CA GLN A 687 32.99 -6.05 12.78
C GLN A 687 33.32 -6.43 14.22
N ALA A 688 33.82 -5.49 15.03
CA ALA A 688 34.18 -5.72 16.41
C ALA A 688 33.00 -6.12 17.33
N ALA A 689 31.75 -5.80 16.95
CA ALA A 689 30.55 -6.15 17.70
C ALA A 689 30.16 -7.64 17.55
N TYR A 690 30.56 -8.28 16.45
CA TYR A 690 30.21 -9.67 16.17
C TYR A 690 31.00 -10.63 17.06
N LYS A 691 30.36 -11.12 18.14
CA LYS A 691 30.96 -12.08 19.09
C LYS A 691 30.43 -13.51 18.94
N LEU A 692 29.15 -13.66 18.61
CA LEU A 692 28.42 -14.93 18.61
C LEU A 692 27.77 -15.26 17.25
N ALA A 693 28.06 -14.45 16.21
CA ALA A 693 27.54 -14.62 14.86
C ALA A 693 28.61 -14.21 13.83
N SER A 694 28.57 -14.81 12.63
CA SER A 694 29.48 -14.48 11.54
C SER A 694 29.33 -13.02 11.09
N TYR A 695 30.45 -12.32 10.93
CA TYR A 695 30.49 -10.93 10.47
C TYR A 695 29.85 -10.76 9.09
N GLN A 696 28.91 -9.81 8.97
CA GLN A 696 28.29 -9.45 7.70
C GLN A 696 28.94 -8.18 7.11
N PRO A 697 29.66 -8.28 5.97
CA PRO A 697 30.39 -7.16 5.40
C PRO A 697 29.44 -6.14 4.73
N LEU A 698 29.43 -4.90 5.23
CA LEU A 698 28.52 -3.86 4.74
C LEU A 698 29.05 -3.17 3.45
N ALA A 699 28.49 -3.55 2.31
CA ALA A 699 28.79 -2.94 1.02
C ALA A 699 28.13 -1.55 0.84
N PRO A 700 28.88 -0.50 0.43
CA PRO A 700 28.29 0.79 0.06
C PRO A 700 27.56 0.70 -1.29
N LEU A 701 26.51 1.50 -1.44
CA LEU A 701 25.76 1.67 -2.69
C LEU A 701 26.51 2.55 -3.68
N GLN A 702 26.10 2.48 -4.95
CA GLN A 702 26.73 3.16 -6.10
C GLN A 702 26.58 4.70 -6.11
N TYR A 703 25.73 5.25 -5.24
CA TYR A 703 25.41 6.67 -5.18
C TYR A 703 26.58 7.50 -4.59
N LYS A 704 26.89 8.61 -5.24
CA LYS A 704 27.98 9.53 -4.83
C LYS A 704 27.39 10.82 -4.32
N ILE A 705 27.50 11.07 -3.02
CA ILE A 705 27.06 12.32 -2.39
C ILE A 705 28.25 13.15 -1.88
N GLY A 706 28.09 14.47 -1.75
CA GLY A 706 29.20 15.38 -1.39
C GLY A 706 28.80 16.68 -0.67
N PRO A 707 29.76 17.52 -0.25
CA PRO A 707 29.54 18.54 0.78
C PRO A 707 28.71 19.78 0.38
N SER A 708 28.40 19.94 -0.90
CA SER A 708 27.44 20.95 -1.40
C SER A 708 25.98 20.48 -1.33
N GLN A 709 25.76 19.22 -0.98
CA GLN A 709 24.46 18.56 -1.03
C GLN A 709 23.91 18.37 0.38
N THR A 710 22.58 18.30 0.51
CA THR A 710 21.92 18.14 1.81
C THR A 710 20.74 17.19 1.67
N TYR A 711 20.53 16.34 2.67
CA TYR A 711 19.48 15.31 2.67
C TYR A 711 18.68 15.38 3.96
N THR A 712 17.38 15.08 3.87
CA THR A 712 16.46 15.02 5.03
C THR A 712 16.70 13.76 5.83
N VAL A 713 16.73 13.88 7.16
CA VAL A 713 16.86 12.73 8.08
C VAL A 713 15.47 12.27 8.52
N GLY A 714 15.23 10.96 8.43
CA GLY A 714 14.05 10.28 8.97
C GLY A 714 14.22 9.95 10.46
N ASP A 715 15.24 9.15 10.77
CA ASP A 715 15.63 8.73 12.12
C ASP A 715 17.16 8.54 12.27
N THR A 716 17.63 8.28 13.50
CA THR A 716 19.04 7.96 13.82
C THR A 716 19.16 6.59 14.50
N ILE A 717 19.63 5.60 13.74
CA ILE A 717 19.70 4.18 14.11
C ILE A 717 21.07 3.80 14.69
N THR A 718 21.10 2.84 15.62
CA THR A 718 22.33 2.17 16.08
C THR A 718 22.51 0.89 15.29
N GLY A 719 23.73 0.61 14.84
CA GLY A 719 24.02 -0.54 14.00
C GLY A 719 23.63 -1.87 14.66
N SER A 720 22.83 -2.68 13.98
CA SER A 720 22.35 -3.96 14.49
C SER A 720 22.25 -5.03 13.38
N TYR A 721 22.37 -6.30 13.76
CA TYR A 721 22.16 -7.45 12.88
C TYR A 721 21.56 -8.60 13.69
N TYR A 722 20.51 -9.25 13.15
CA TYR A 722 19.91 -10.43 13.74
C TYR A 722 20.32 -11.67 12.94
N SER A 723 21.04 -12.59 13.57
CA SER A 723 21.45 -13.86 12.97
C SER A 723 20.39 -14.91 13.21
N ALA A 724 19.56 -15.17 12.19
CA ALA A 724 18.46 -16.14 12.24
C ALA A 724 18.84 -17.43 11.49
N GLY A 725 19.83 -18.16 11.98
CA GLY A 725 20.43 -19.27 11.25
C GLY A 725 19.71 -20.62 11.35
N ALA A 726 18.67 -20.79 12.18
CA ALA A 726 18.18 -22.13 12.52
C ALA A 726 16.70 -22.15 12.96
N PHE A 727 16.03 -23.28 12.73
CA PHE A 727 14.62 -23.49 13.08
C PHE A 727 14.27 -23.29 14.57
N SER A 728 15.26 -23.29 15.47
CA SER A 728 15.04 -22.98 16.89
C SER A 728 15.53 -21.57 17.20
N PRO A 729 14.67 -20.66 17.68
CA PRO A 729 15.04 -19.30 18.05
C PRO A 729 15.97 -19.22 19.28
N ALA A 730 16.23 -20.35 19.96
CA ALA A 730 17.28 -20.47 20.97
C ALA A 730 18.69 -20.39 20.36
N LYS A 731 18.85 -20.72 19.07
CA LYS A 731 20.12 -20.64 18.32
C LYS A 731 20.26 -19.29 17.55
N HIS A 732 19.42 -18.28 17.85
CA HIS A 732 19.45 -16.96 17.20
C HIS A 732 20.21 -15.90 18.02
N VAL A 733 20.89 -14.98 17.32
CA VAL A 733 21.81 -14.01 17.94
C VAL A 733 21.56 -12.59 17.44
N THR A 734 21.22 -11.67 18.35
CA THR A 734 21.23 -10.23 18.06
C THR A 734 22.60 -9.64 18.33
N THR A 735 23.24 -9.10 17.29
CA THR A 735 24.47 -8.31 17.40
C THR A 735 24.12 -6.82 17.34
N THR A 736 24.56 -6.04 18.32
CA THR A 736 24.41 -4.57 18.35
C THR A 736 25.78 -3.93 18.54
N GLY A 737 26.10 -2.94 17.72
CA GLY A 737 27.36 -2.20 17.76
C GLY A 737 27.21 -0.76 18.25
N GLN A 738 28.27 0.03 18.05
CA GLN A 738 28.34 1.44 18.42
C GLN A 738 28.18 2.38 17.23
N THR A 739 28.35 1.90 15.99
CA THR A 739 28.18 2.72 14.77
C THR A 739 26.76 3.27 14.68
N ARG A 740 26.61 4.59 14.74
CA ARG A 740 25.34 5.30 14.52
C ARG A 740 25.19 5.66 13.05
N TYR A 741 23.96 5.55 12.54
CA TYR A 741 23.56 5.90 11.18
C TYR A 741 22.45 6.95 11.21
N TYR A 742 22.41 7.84 10.23
CA TYR A 742 21.21 8.60 9.89
C TYR A 742 20.50 7.91 8.73
N GLN A 743 19.21 7.65 8.88
CA GLN A 743 18.32 7.30 7.77
C GLN A 743 18.02 8.58 6.98
N ILE A 744 18.31 8.58 5.68
CA ILE A 744 18.08 9.70 4.77
C ILE A 744 17.12 9.31 3.64
N GLN A 745 16.34 10.28 3.15
CA GLN A 745 15.71 10.15 1.84
C GLN A 745 16.79 10.36 0.76
N LEU A 746 17.05 9.36 -0.07
CA LEU A 746 17.98 9.48 -1.20
C LEU A 746 17.38 8.83 -2.45
N GLY A 747 16.86 9.66 -3.35
CA GLY A 747 15.99 9.16 -4.40
C GLY A 747 14.62 8.80 -3.84
N HIS A 748 13.93 7.86 -4.47
CA HIS A 748 12.64 7.34 -3.99
C HIS A 748 12.74 6.50 -2.69
N ARG A 749 13.93 5.96 -2.41
CA ARG A 749 14.18 5.01 -1.31
C ARG A 749 14.81 5.69 -0.09
N VAL A 750 14.56 5.11 1.09
CA VAL A 750 15.28 5.47 2.32
C VAL A 750 16.63 4.74 2.34
N MET A 751 17.71 5.39 2.75
CA MET A 751 19.06 4.83 2.78
C MET A 751 19.83 5.33 4.00
N PHE A 752 20.98 4.73 4.32
CA PHE A 752 21.73 5.04 5.55
C PHE A 752 23.09 5.66 5.25
N VAL A 753 23.47 6.67 6.05
CA VAL A 753 24.82 7.25 6.08
C VAL A 753 25.36 7.19 7.50
N MET A 754 26.63 6.84 7.67
CA MET A 754 27.26 6.80 8.99
C MET A 754 27.30 8.21 9.59
N ALA A 755 26.90 8.35 10.86
CA ALA A 755 26.75 9.66 11.51
C ALA A 755 28.07 10.44 11.65
N LYS A 756 29.22 9.75 11.56
CA LYS A 756 30.58 10.32 11.54
C LYS A 756 31.02 10.88 10.18
N ASP A 757 30.32 10.55 9.09
CA ASP A 757 30.66 10.93 7.71
C ASP A 757 29.84 12.13 7.19
N VAL A 758 28.95 12.67 8.04
CA VAL A 758 28.04 13.78 7.74
C VAL A 758 27.92 14.75 8.92
N ARG A 759 27.62 16.02 8.64
CA ARG A 759 27.24 17.02 9.65
C ARG A 759 25.72 17.08 9.75
N LEU A 760 25.18 16.84 10.94
CA LEU A 760 23.76 17.07 11.26
C LEU A 760 23.45 18.57 11.33
N ILE A 761 22.30 18.95 10.77
CA ILE A 761 21.65 20.26 10.85
C ILE A 761 20.27 20.01 11.48
N ARG A 762 19.85 20.87 12.41
CA ARG A 762 18.58 20.73 13.17
C ARG A 762 17.60 21.84 12.81
#